data_AF-A0A931YE69-F1
#
_entry.id   AF-A0A931YE69-F1
#
_cell.length_a   1.000
_cell.length_b   1.000
_cell.length_c   1.000
_cell.angle_alpha   90.00
_cell.angle_beta   90.00
_cell.angle_gamma   90.00
#
_symmetry.space_group_name_H-M   'P 1'
#
loop_
_entity.id
_entity.type
_entity.pdbx_description
1 polymer ?
#
loop_
_entity_poly.entity_id
_entity_poly.type
_entity_poly.pdbx_seq_one_letter_code
_entity_poly.pdbx_strand_id
1 'polypeptide(L)'
;MSFLAPWAFLLLGLSVPLLLLYFLKVHRQPRRVSSVLLWVPALRDQQASALFQRLQFDPLFLLQALALLLLVLALARPTITLQGKGADRLVLVLDVSASMKARDVSPTRFREAQNRAVRLIGEAGRGAEVMVIEAAAHPVIRVPFTRDLDLARGAVRDLEARDLPNQVGEAVRTALTLVPPSDTRVRVHVLTDGAFDPALAREFADPRVRWVGVGGGSRNVGITQFAVRKGYYGIYDYQAFLSVTNFADERLTFPLVVTIDGTTVSEQTIALDPQVKRNVIVPFTHQGGGTVRVEATVRDDLDVDNVVHGVIPAPRKLKVLLVSPGNLFLEKALKADPQVVLETKAPGEYAGGMGAYDAVVLDSTSPPKVGSGRFVFVNAVPGDVPIEPLGTMEQPVVLDWDRSHPIMRFVDLSKVAVEEALRIRPLAAGRTLMESVGGPLIYLLEEPQRKAVFVGFDLFKTDLPLRVAFPLILSNSLRWLHPVGLEGEHLMVAAGTPFLLTVEHGVEEAAVRDAAGRTHKAQITRGALSFTQTDHVGVYTLVTGQREVPFAVNLGATAESNIRPRPLPETGGAAAAGSPDIFTYQRELWGALLVLALLTLVVEGWLYWRRQAAGRWMLPPRPVDRWALGARCVGVLLLLWALTQPQFSRWIDRQNVFFLLDMSDSVSLAAREAAYRYATAALEGMKEDDRAGLIVFARDPQLAEPLRPKPSFGRPQPPGFTLATNVERAIQLALASFPRGEAGRVVLLSDGRENAGKAFGAAQAAKDAGVPIYYSPLGLTFA
;
A
#
# COMPACT_ATOMS: atom_id res chain seq x y z
N MET A 1 4.39 34.20 32.69
CA MET A 1 4.26 34.59 31.26
C MET A 1 5.62 34.42 30.62
N SER A 2 5.68 33.82 29.44
CA SER A 2 6.90 33.69 28.64
C SER A 2 6.71 34.38 27.29
N PHE A 3 7.79 34.75 26.61
CA PHE A 3 7.76 35.35 25.27
C PHE A 3 8.42 34.40 24.29
N LEU A 4 7.71 34.03 23.22
CA LEU A 4 8.24 33.11 22.19
C LEU A 4 9.22 33.81 21.25
N ALA A 5 9.10 35.14 21.09
CA ALA A 5 9.93 35.94 20.19
C ALA A 5 10.51 37.17 20.92
N PRO A 6 11.44 36.99 21.88
CA PRO A 6 11.97 38.10 22.68
C PRO A 6 12.72 39.14 21.85
N TRP A 7 13.23 38.78 20.66
CA TRP A 7 13.87 39.71 19.74
C TRP A 7 12.95 40.87 19.30
N ALA A 8 11.64 40.68 19.34
CA ALA A 8 10.67 41.71 18.94
C ALA A 8 10.78 43.00 19.78
N PHE A 9 11.27 42.92 21.02
CA PHE A 9 11.48 44.10 21.87
C PHE A 9 12.51 45.08 21.30
N LEU A 10 13.42 44.63 20.42
CA LEU A 10 14.35 45.52 19.72
C LEU A 10 13.61 46.54 18.84
N LEU A 11 12.41 46.21 18.36
CA LEU A 11 11.58 47.12 17.56
C LEU A 11 10.99 48.26 18.38
N LEU A 12 11.04 48.23 19.73
CA LEU A 12 10.79 49.42 20.54
C LEU A 12 11.77 50.55 20.22
N GLY A 13 12.93 50.25 19.62
CA GLY A 13 13.83 51.26 19.07
C GLY A 13 13.17 52.18 18.03
N LEU A 14 12.10 51.74 17.35
CA LEU A 14 11.28 52.58 16.46
C LEU A 14 10.56 53.72 17.18
N SER A 15 10.45 53.68 18.51
CA SER A 15 9.96 54.81 19.31
C SER A 15 10.90 56.02 19.28
N VAL A 16 12.21 55.82 19.07
CA VAL A 16 13.21 56.90 18.99
C VAL A 16 12.98 57.81 17.78
N PRO A 17 12.88 57.31 16.54
CA PRO A 17 12.55 58.16 15.39
C PRO A 17 11.12 58.73 15.50
N LEU A 18 10.17 58.03 16.12
CA LEU A 18 8.83 58.57 16.38
C LEU A 18 8.89 59.81 17.31
N LEU A 19 9.66 59.70 18.41
CA LEU A 19 9.95 60.80 19.33
C LEU A 19 10.70 61.94 18.62
N LEU A 20 11.70 61.61 17.81
CA LEU A 20 12.48 62.59 17.06
C LEU A 20 11.59 63.38 16.09
N LEU A 21 10.72 62.70 15.34
CA LEU A 21 9.75 63.34 14.45
C LEU A 21 8.73 64.19 15.22
N TYR A 22 8.31 63.76 16.41
CA TYR A 22 7.45 64.54 17.29
C TYR A 22 8.15 65.84 17.74
N PHE A 23 9.41 65.76 18.20
CA PHE A 23 10.18 66.92 18.64
C PHE A 23 10.58 67.86 17.49
N LEU A 24 10.88 67.31 16.31
CA LEU A 24 11.22 68.08 15.11
C LEU A 24 10.00 68.69 14.41
N LYS A 25 8.78 68.27 14.78
CA LYS A 25 7.54 68.89 14.28
C LYS A 25 7.32 70.25 14.92
N VAL A 26 8.03 71.25 14.39
CA VAL A 26 7.85 72.64 14.81
C VAL A 26 6.48 73.13 14.34
N HIS A 27 5.57 73.34 15.29
CA HIS A 27 4.27 73.95 15.01
C HIS A 27 4.42 75.46 14.81
N ARG A 28 4.81 75.89 13.61
CA ARG A 28 4.76 77.31 13.22
C ARG A 28 3.47 77.57 12.46
N GLN A 29 2.52 78.23 13.11
CA GLN A 29 1.37 78.80 12.41
C GLN A 29 1.78 80.16 11.83
N PRO A 30 1.81 80.34 10.50
CA PRO A 30 2.02 81.66 9.93
C PRO A 30 0.82 82.53 10.29
N ARG A 31 1.01 83.49 11.19
CA ARG A 31 0.02 84.55 11.46
C ARG A 31 0.47 85.83 10.78
N ARG A 32 -0.43 86.40 10.00
CA ARG A 32 -0.21 87.68 9.33
C ARG A 32 -0.37 88.77 10.39
N VAL A 33 0.72 89.48 10.69
CA VAL A 33 0.75 90.62 11.62
C VAL A 33 1.08 91.89 10.85
N SER A 34 0.61 93.02 11.35
CA SER A 34 0.71 94.32 10.65
C SER A 34 2.15 94.86 10.56
N SER A 35 3.07 94.44 11.44
CA SER A 35 4.50 94.76 11.36
C SER A 35 5.33 93.71 12.10
N VAL A 36 6.48 93.32 11.54
CA VAL A 36 7.43 92.37 12.15
C VAL A 36 8.37 93.06 13.15
N LEU A 37 8.51 94.39 13.07
CA LEU A 37 9.50 95.19 13.81
C LEU A 37 9.29 95.12 15.34
N LEU A 38 8.03 95.01 15.78
CA LEU A 38 7.64 94.86 17.20
C LEU A 38 7.85 93.43 17.75
N TRP A 39 8.05 92.44 16.89
CA TRP A 39 8.18 91.02 17.29
C TRP A 39 9.65 90.56 17.35
N VAL A 40 10.58 91.34 16.83
CA VAL A 40 12.03 91.04 16.87
C VAL A 40 12.57 90.93 18.31
N PRO A 41 12.16 91.78 19.28
CA PRO A 41 12.59 91.64 20.67
C PRO A 41 11.93 90.43 21.36
N ALA A 42 10.67 90.14 21.07
CA ALA A 42 9.91 89.03 21.67
C ALA A 42 10.39 87.63 21.21
N LEU A 43 11.10 87.55 20.08
CA LEU A 43 11.73 86.32 19.59
C LEU A 43 13.02 85.96 20.36
N ARG A 44 13.64 86.91 21.09
CA ARG A 44 14.87 86.65 21.87
C ARG A 44 14.59 85.98 23.23
N ASP A 45 13.38 86.11 23.78
CA ASP A 45 13.02 85.54 25.09
C ASP A 45 12.63 84.06 25.10
N GLN A 46 12.62 83.38 23.94
CA GLN A 46 12.27 81.96 23.85
C GLN A 46 13.45 80.97 23.99
N GLN A 47 14.62 81.42 24.47
CA GLN A 47 15.82 80.57 24.53
C GLN A 47 16.06 79.84 25.86
N ALA A 48 15.27 80.07 26.92
CA ALA A 48 15.61 79.53 28.26
C ALA A 48 14.74 78.38 28.80
N SER A 49 13.71 77.89 28.10
CA SER A 49 12.87 76.78 28.61
C SER A 49 12.30 75.86 27.53
N ALA A 50 12.99 75.74 26.39
CA ALA A 50 12.45 75.06 25.21
C ALA A 50 12.35 73.52 25.32
N LEU A 51 13.05 72.88 26.26
CA LEU A 51 13.16 71.42 26.29
C LEU A 51 12.04 70.73 27.10
N PHE A 52 11.62 71.30 28.24
CA PHE A 52 10.62 70.72 29.13
C PHE A 52 9.21 71.33 29.02
N GLN A 53 9.05 72.57 28.54
CA GLN A 53 7.71 73.14 28.26
C GLN A 53 7.06 72.58 26.97
N ARG A 54 7.81 71.83 26.15
CA ARG A 54 7.32 71.15 24.93
C ARG A 54 6.72 69.76 25.19
N LEU A 55 6.72 69.28 26.44
CA LEU A 55 6.06 68.03 26.81
C LEU A 55 4.53 68.21 26.93
N GLN A 56 3.91 68.90 25.97
CA GLN A 56 2.46 68.87 25.83
C GLN A 56 2.12 67.51 25.23
N PHE A 57 1.67 66.55 26.04
CA PHE A 57 1.31 65.22 25.55
C PHE A 57 0.22 65.32 24.49
N ASP A 58 0.59 65.33 23.20
CA ASP A 58 -0.39 65.26 22.12
C ASP A 58 -1.08 63.89 22.23
N PRO A 59 -2.41 63.83 22.42
CA PRO A 59 -3.13 62.57 22.56
C PRO A 59 -2.92 61.65 21.35
N LEU A 60 -2.65 62.18 20.15
CA LEU A 60 -2.33 61.35 18.98
C LEU A 60 -0.97 60.67 19.11
N PHE A 61 0.03 61.36 19.66
CA PHE A 61 1.35 60.77 19.88
C PHE A 61 1.29 59.65 20.91
N LEU A 62 0.54 59.84 22.00
CA LEU A 62 0.32 58.80 23.01
C LEU A 62 -0.36 57.56 22.41
N LEU A 63 -1.37 57.74 21.57
CA LEU A 63 -2.04 56.63 20.88
C LEU A 63 -1.11 55.91 19.89
N GLN A 64 -0.23 56.62 19.19
CA GLN A 64 0.78 56.02 18.30
C GLN A 64 1.82 55.22 19.08
N ALA A 65 2.32 55.76 20.18
CA ALA A 65 3.25 55.07 21.06
C ALA A 65 2.61 53.82 21.69
N LEU A 66 1.34 53.90 22.11
CA LEU A 66 0.57 52.77 22.61
C LEU A 66 0.34 51.71 21.54
N ALA A 67 -0.04 52.10 20.32
CA ALA A 67 -0.20 51.18 19.21
C ALA A 67 1.11 50.46 18.88
N LEU A 68 2.24 51.19 18.83
CA LEU A 68 3.56 50.60 18.63
C LEU A 68 3.90 49.61 19.74
N LEU A 69 3.67 49.95 21.01
CA LEU A 69 3.88 49.06 22.15
C LEU A 69 3.04 47.78 22.02
N LEU A 70 1.75 47.90 21.68
CA LEU A 70 0.86 46.76 21.49
C LEU A 70 1.27 45.88 20.30
N LEU A 71 1.75 46.46 19.20
CA LEU A 71 2.28 45.72 18.06
C LEU A 71 3.56 44.97 18.41
N VAL A 72 4.48 45.61 19.14
CA VAL A 72 5.70 44.97 19.60
C VAL A 72 5.38 43.84 20.58
N LEU A 73 4.44 44.04 21.50
CA LEU A 73 3.96 42.99 22.39
C LEU A 73 3.27 41.86 21.62
N ALA A 74 2.46 42.17 20.61
CA ALA A 74 1.87 41.15 19.75
C ALA A 74 2.97 40.33 19.05
N LEU A 75 3.99 40.99 18.49
CA LEU A 75 5.10 40.32 17.82
C LEU A 75 6.00 39.52 18.78
N ALA A 76 6.14 39.97 20.03
CA ALA A 76 6.86 39.24 21.08
C ALA A 76 6.15 37.95 21.50
N ARG A 77 4.88 37.77 21.09
CA ARG A 77 4.02 36.60 21.34
C ARG A 77 4.04 36.17 22.81
N PRO A 78 3.52 37.01 23.73
CA PRO A 78 3.38 36.64 25.14
C PRO A 78 2.44 35.46 25.28
N THR A 79 2.89 34.47 26.04
CA THR A 79 2.12 33.30 26.40
C THR A 79 1.75 33.32 27.87
N ILE A 80 0.47 33.01 28.14
CA ILE A 80 0.00 32.67 29.48
C ILE A 80 -0.07 31.15 29.55
N THR A 81 0.54 30.59 30.59
CA THR A 81 0.35 29.18 30.95
C THR A 81 -1.00 29.06 31.64
N LEU A 82 -1.97 28.45 30.97
CA LEU A 82 -3.27 28.12 31.54
C LEU A 82 -3.27 26.63 31.91
N GLN A 83 -3.81 26.34 33.08
CA GLN A 83 -4.13 24.97 33.48
C GLN A 83 -5.53 24.64 32.96
N GLY A 84 -5.64 23.58 32.17
CA GLY A 84 -6.93 23.14 31.63
C GLY A 84 -6.86 21.73 31.07
N LYS A 85 -8.01 21.19 30.65
CA LYS A 85 -8.08 19.94 29.90
C LYS A 85 -7.31 20.14 28.60
N GLY A 86 -6.15 19.49 28.48
CA GLY A 86 -5.27 19.64 27.32
C GLY A 86 -6.00 19.30 26.03
N ALA A 87 -5.56 19.89 24.91
CA ALA A 87 -6.02 19.49 23.59
C ALA A 87 -5.66 18.01 23.36
N ASP A 88 -6.67 17.15 23.33
CA ASP A 88 -6.50 15.74 23.08
C ASP A 88 -5.92 15.48 21.70
N ARG A 89 -4.99 14.54 21.62
CA ARG A 89 -4.57 13.94 20.35
C ARG A 89 -5.36 12.67 20.16
N LEU A 90 -6.35 12.70 19.28
CA LEU A 90 -7.25 11.58 19.04
C LEU A 90 -6.80 10.85 17.77
N VAL A 91 -6.43 9.58 17.89
CA VAL A 91 -6.24 8.70 16.73
C VAL A 91 -7.45 7.80 16.62
N LEU A 92 -8.10 7.82 15.47
CA LEU A 92 -9.24 6.97 15.15
C LEU A 92 -8.79 5.88 14.17
N VAL A 93 -8.87 4.63 14.59
CA VAL A 93 -8.65 3.46 13.74
C VAL A 93 -10.02 2.87 13.43
N LEU A 94 -10.42 2.86 12.16
CA LEU A 94 -11.70 2.30 11.72
C LEU A 94 -11.47 0.99 10.98
N ASP A 95 -12.08 -0.07 11.49
CA ASP A 95 -12.16 -1.36 10.81
C ASP A 95 -13.07 -1.27 9.58
N VAL A 96 -12.54 -1.65 8.41
CA VAL A 96 -13.29 -1.68 7.13
C VAL A 96 -13.45 -3.11 6.61
N SER A 97 -13.24 -4.12 7.45
CA SER A 97 -13.35 -5.53 7.08
C SER A 97 -14.76 -5.92 6.61
N ALA A 98 -14.85 -7.11 6.01
CA ALA A 98 -16.10 -7.65 5.51
C ALA A 98 -17.17 -7.79 6.61
N SER A 99 -16.78 -8.24 7.81
CA SER A 99 -17.71 -8.41 8.95
C SER A 99 -18.38 -7.09 9.38
N MET A 100 -17.74 -5.95 9.13
CA MET A 100 -18.31 -4.62 9.39
C MET A 100 -19.50 -4.28 8.47
N LYS A 101 -19.72 -5.04 7.38
CA LYS A 101 -20.93 -4.93 6.54
C LYS A 101 -22.16 -5.60 7.15
N ALA A 102 -21.99 -6.33 8.25
CA ALA A 102 -23.10 -7.03 8.88
C ALA A 102 -24.24 -6.08 9.28
N ARG A 103 -25.48 -6.55 9.17
CA ARG A 103 -26.73 -5.79 9.36
C ARG A 103 -27.45 -6.07 10.69
N ASP A 104 -26.77 -6.75 11.60
CA ASP A 104 -27.25 -6.96 12.98
C ASP A 104 -27.45 -5.64 13.76
N VAL A 105 -26.83 -4.55 13.30
CA VAL A 105 -27.10 -3.16 13.71
C VAL A 105 -27.52 -2.36 12.48
N SER A 106 -28.59 -1.56 12.61
CA SER A 106 -29.11 -0.76 11.50
C SER A 106 -28.32 0.55 11.30
N PRO A 107 -27.94 0.91 10.05
CA PRO A 107 -28.10 0.13 8.83
C PRO A 107 -27.02 -0.97 8.65
N THR A 108 -25.79 -0.73 9.11
CA THR A 108 -24.69 -1.71 9.19
C THR A 108 -23.79 -1.42 10.39
N ARG A 109 -23.00 -2.39 10.86
CA ARG A 109 -21.98 -2.18 11.90
C ARG A 109 -21.03 -1.05 11.54
N PHE A 110 -20.57 -1.00 10.29
CA PHE A 110 -19.68 0.06 9.82
C PHE A 110 -20.28 1.45 9.94
N ARG A 111 -21.58 1.60 9.62
CA ARG A 111 -22.24 2.90 9.74
C ARG A 111 -22.36 3.34 11.20
N GLU A 112 -22.62 2.41 12.11
CA GLU A 112 -22.60 2.72 13.55
C GLU A 112 -21.19 3.08 14.04
N ALA A 113 -20.15 2.40 13.54
CA ALA A 113 -18.76 2.78 13.80
C ALA A 113 -18.45 4.21 13.32
N GLN A 114 -18.85 4.58 12.09
CA GLN A 114 -18.70 5.94 11.57
C GLN A 114 -19.41 6.98 12.47
N ASN A 115 -20.64 6.69 12.90
CA ASN A 115 -21.39 7.58 13.78
C ASN A 115 -20.69 7.77 15.13
N ARG A 116 -20.15 6.69 15.73
CA ARG A 116 -19.36 6.76 16.97
C ARG A 116 -18.07 7.55 16.80
N ALA A 117 -17.34 7.33 15.71
CA ALA A 117 -16.12 8.08 15.39
C ALA A 117 -16.42 9.58 15.27
N VAL A 118 -17.49 9.97 14.56
CA VAL A 118 -17.90 11.38 14.44
C VAL A 118 -18.29 11.98 15.80
N ARG A 119 -18.95 11.22 16.68
CA ARG A 119 -19.24 11.65 18.07
C ARG A 119 -17.96 11.90 18.86
N LEU A 120 -16.98 10.99 18.81
CA LEU A 120 -15.67 11.16 19.46
C LEU A 120 -14.93 12.42 18.97
N ILE A 121 -15.01 12.74 17.67
CA ILE A 121 -14.45 13.99 17.13
C ILE A 121 -15.19 15.22 17.69
N GLY A 122 -16.51 15.12 17.90
CA GLY A 122 -17.31 16.20 18.50
C GLY A 122 -17.02 16.44 19.98
N GLU A 123 -16.68 15.38 20.71
CA GLU A 123 -16.30 15.42 22.13
C GLU A 123 -14.85 15.87 22.34
N ALA A 124 -14.01 15.77 21.31
CA ALA A 124 -12.65 16.27 21.33
C ALA A 124 -12.66 17.80 21.58
N GLY A 125 -12.04 18.24 22.68
CA GLY A 125 -12.08 19.63 23.13
C GLY A 125 -11.48 20.63 22.13
N ARG A 126 -11.69 21.93 22.38
CA ARG A 126 -11.13 22.99 21.52
C ARG A 126 -9.61 22.88 21.45
N GLY A 127 -9.08 22.77 20.23
CA GLY A 127 -7.65 22.65 19.96
C GLY A 127 -7.14 21.21 19.78
N ALA A 128 -8.01 20.20 19.90
CA ALA A 128 -7.68 18.80 19.66
C ALA A 128 -7.12 18.56 18.25
N GLU A 129 -6.22 17.59 18.15
CA GLU A 129 -5.65 17.12 16.88
C GLU A 129 -6.18 15.72 16.60
N VAL A 130 -6.81 15.50 15.45
CA VAL A 130 -7.40 14.22 15.06
C VAL A 130 -6.59 13.61 13.92
N MET A 131 -6.30 12.32 14.04
CA MET A 131 -5.78 11.48 12.97
C MET A 131 -6.80 10.37 12.68
N VAL A 132 -7.01 10.05 11.41
CA VAL A 132 -7.93 8.99 10.98
C VAL A 132 -7.14 7.93 10.21
N ILE A 133 -7.28 6.66 10.56
CA ILE A 133 -6.62 5.51 9.95
C ILE A 133 -7.69 4.49 9.53
N GLU A 134 -7.65 4.10 8.26
CA GLU A 134 -8.45 3.03 7.66
C GLU A 134 -7.69 1.70 7.83
N ALA A 135 -8.29 0.73 8.53
CA ALA A 135 -7.73 -0.61 8.69
C ALA A 135 -8.16 -1.52 7.53
N ALA A 136 -7.68 -1.21 6.32
CA ALA A 136 -7.86 -2.05 5.13
C ALA A 136 -6.81 -3.18 5.08
N ALA A 137 -6.73 -3.89 3.95
CA ALA A 137 -5.72 -4.94 3.71
C ALA A 137 -4.28 -4.44 3.94
N HIS A 138 -4.06 -3.15 3.76
CA HIS A 138 -2.92 -2.44 4.33
C HIS A 138 -3.45 -1.19 5.05
N PRO A 139 -2.93 -0.84 6.25
CA PRO A 139 -3.38 0.36 6.94
C PRO A 139 -3.12 1.63 6.13
N VAL A 140 -4.16 2.42 5.92
CA VAL A 140 -4.07 3.69 5.18
C VAL A 140 -4.47 4.80 6.13
N ILE A 141 -3.52 5.68 6.48
CA ILE A 141 -3.88 6.93 7.13
C ILE A 141 -4.83 7.67 6.16
N ARG A 142 -5.95 8.25 6.59
CA ARG A 142 -6.79 9.08 5.70
C ARG A 142 -6.48 10.54 5.91
N VAL A 143 -6.29 10.88 7.18
CA VAL A 143 -6.01 12.24 7.62
C VAL A 143 -4.89 12.16 8.66
N PRO A 144 -3.74 12.81 8.42
CA PRO A 144 -2.72 12.97 9.46
C PRO A 144 -3.25 13.90 10.57
N PHE A 145 -2.53 14.03 11.70
CA PHE A 145 -2.95 14.93 12.78
C PHE A 145 -3.32 16.32 12.27
N THR A 146 -4.60 16.67 12.39
CA THR A 146 -5.15 17.95 11.96
C THR A 146 -5.99 18.57 13.06
N ARG A 147 -6.02 19.91 13.11
CA ARG A 147 -6.94 20.68 13.95
C ARG A 147 -8.24 21.03 13.22
N ASP A 148 -8.29 20.75 11.92
CA ASP A 148 -9.50 20.87 11.11
C ASP A 148 -10.39 19.65 11.35
N LEU A 149 -11.32 19.79 12.31
CA LEU A 149 -12.23 18.73 12.70
C LEU A 149 -13.26 18.42 11.59
N ASP A 150 -13.54 19.36 10.70
CA ASP A 150 -14.48 19.13 9.59
C ASP A 150 -13.83 18.30 8.50
N LEU A 151 -12.54 18.51 8.21
CA LEU A 151 -11.75 17.62 7.35
C LEU A 151 -11.72 16.19 7.92
N ALA A 152 -11.50 16.03 9.23
CA ALA A 152 -11.51 14.72 9.88
C ALA A 152 -12.90 14.05 9.82
N ARG A 153 -13.99 14.79 10.06
CA ARG A 153 -15.37 14.28 9.94
C ARG A 153 -15.73 13.88 8.52
N GLY A 154 -15.34 14.69 7.53
CA GLY A 154 -15.52 14.38 6.12
C GLY A 154 -14.83 13.06 5.77
N ALA A 155 -13.55 12.92 6.13
CA ALA A 155 -12.80 11.69 5.87
C ALA A 155 -13.41 10.45 6.54
N VAL A 156 -13.94 10.55 7.76
CA VAL A 156 -14.63 9.42 8.41
C VAL A 156 -15.93 9.05 7.67
N ARG A 157 -16.69 10.04 7.18
CA ARG A 157 -17.95 9.82 6.45
C ARG A 157 -17.75 9.24 5.06
N ASP A 158 -16.63 9.57 4.42
CA ASP A 158 -16.26 9.11 3.07
C ASP A 158 -15.68 7.69 3.05
N LEU A 159 -15.36 7.12 4.21
CA LEU A 159 -14.93 5.73 4.29
C LEU A 159 -16.08 4.77 3.99
N GLU A 160 -15.75 3.61 3.43
CA GLU A 160 -16.68 2.53 3.12
C GLU A 160 -16.11 1.20 3.60
N ALA A 161 -16.97 0.29 4.05
CA ALA A 161 -16.56 -1.08 4.35
C ALA A 161 -16.26 -1.83 3.03
N ARG A 162 -15.25 -2.68 3.06
CA ARG A 162 -14.75 -3.45 1.91
C ARG A 162 -14.91 -4.95 2.17
N ASP A 163 -14.68 -5.77 1.16
CA ASP A 163 -14.82 -7.22 1.27
C ASP A 163 -13.50 -7.86 1.68
N LEU A 164 -12.86 -7.30 2.70
CA LEU A 164 -11.48 -7.60 3.08
C LEU A 164 -11.39 -8.38 4.39
N PRO A 165 -10.33 -9.18 4.60
CA PRO A 165 -10.01 -9.72 5.91
C PRO A 165 -9.59 -8.59 6.88
N ASN A 166 -9.88 -8.77 8.16
CA ASN A 166 -9.52 -7.85 9.23
C ASN A 166 -8.00 -7.75 9.42
N GLN A 167 -7.49 -6.52 9.37
CA GLN A 167 -6.09 -6.17 9.66
C GLN A 167 -5.96 -5.02 10.67
N VAL A 168 -6.89 -4.94 11.62
CA VAL A 168 -6.90 -3.91 12.68
C VAL A 168 -5.58 -3.90 13.47
N GLY A 169 -4.93 -5.05 13.64
CA GLY A 169 -3.64 -5.17 14.32
C GLY A 169 -2.53 -4.33 13.70
N GLU A 170 -2.37 -4.42 12.38
CA GLU A 170 -1.37 -3.63 11.65
C GLU A 170 -1.71 -2.13 11.71
N ALA A 171 -3.00 -1.79 11.70
CA ALA A 171 -3.45 -0.40 11.82
C ALA A 171 -3.18 0.19 13.22
N VAL A 172 -3.39 -0.58 14.28
CA VAL A 172 -3.03 -0.20 15.65
C VAL A 172 -1.52 -0.05 15.79
N ARG A 173 -0.73 -0.98 15.23
CA ARG A 173 0.73 -0.88 15.21
C ARG A 173 1.20 0.41 14.52
N THR A 174 0.65 0.69 13.33
CA THR A 174 0.88 1.93 12.58
C THR A 174 0.55 3.17 13.43
N ALA A 175 -0.61 3.18 14.09
CA ALA A 175 -1.03 4.27 14.96
C ALA A 175 -0.03 4.53 16.09
N LEU A 176 0.42 3.47 16.76
CA LEU A 176 1.36 3.55 17.88
C LEU A 176 2.77 3.96 17.43
N THR A 177 3.23 3.54 16.24
CA THR A 177 4.53 3.96 15.69
C THR A 177 4.58 5.45 15.37
N LEU A 178 3.46 6.04 14.93
CA LEU A 178 3.36 7.47 14.60
C LEU A 178 3.31 8.38 15.83
N VAL A 179 3.14 7.81 17.03
CA VAL A 179 2.92 8.54 18.27
C VAL A 179 4.10 8.29 19.22
N PRO A 180 4.79 9.33 19.70
CA PRO A 180 5.84 9.17 20.70
C PRO A 180 5.33 8.39 21.94
N PRO A 181 6.04 7.35 22.43
CA PRO A 181 5.60 6.59 23.60
C PRO A 181 5.41 7.44 24.85
N SER A 182 6.11 8.57 24.94
CA SER A 182 6.06 9.53 26.05
C SER A 182 4.87 10.52 25.98
N ASP A 183 4.14 10.59 24.86
CA ASP A 183 3.01 11.51 24.71
C ASP A 183 1.73 10.87 25.28
N THR A 184 1.47 11.13 26.57
CA THR A 184 0.29 10.65 27.30
C THR A 184 -1.01 11.35 26.88
N ARG A 185 -0.94 12.40 26.04
CA ARG A 185 -2.11 13.12 25.51
C ARG A 185 -2.79 12.38 24.37
N VAL A 186 -2.18 11.30 23.86
CA VAL A 186 -2.72 10.56 22.72
C VAL A 186 -3.67 9.47 23.19
N ARG A 187 -4.87 9.47 22.61
CA ARG A 187 -5.89 8.44 22.81
C ARG A 187 -6.17 7.77 21.47
N VAL A 188 -5.93 6.47 21.38
CA VAL A 188 -6.15 5.67 20.17
C VAL A 188 -7.48 4.95 20.33
N HIS A 189 -8.53 5.38 19.64
CA HIS A 189 -9.80 4.66 19.62
C HIS A 189 -9.85 3.74 18.42
N VAL A 190 -10.07 2.45 18.68
CA VAL A 190 -10.15 1.40 17.67
C VAL A 190 -11.60 0.96 17.57
N LEU A 191 -12.25 1.27 16.45
CA LEU A 191 -13.65 0.94 16.18
C LEU A 191 -13.70 -0.32 15.31
N THR A 192 -14.14 -1.42 15.91
CA THR A 192 -14.12 -2.77 15.31
C THR A 192 -15.24 -3.61 15.92
N ASP A 193 -15.59 -4.72 15.28
CA ASP A 193 -16.54 -5.70 15.80
C ASP A 193 -15.88 -6.84 16.61
N GLY A 194 -14.55 -6.80 16.73
CA GLY A 194 -13.81 -7.80 17.50
C GLY A 194 -13.55 -9.10 16.76
N ALA A 195 -13.83 -9.19 15.45
CA ALA A 195 -13.61 -10.39 14.64
C ALA A 195 -12.13 -10.69 14.32
N PHE A 196 -11.21 -10.42 15.25
CA PHE A 196 -9.76 -10.64 15.13
C PHE A 196 -9.24 -11.66 16.15
N ASP A 197 -7.99 -12.12 15.97
CA ASP A 197 -7.35 -13.09 16.87
C ASP A 197 -7.21 -12.51 18.30
N PRO A 198 -7.75 -13.15 19.35
CA PRO A 198 -7.56 -12.73 20.74
C PRO A 198 -6.10 -12.59 21.18
N ALA A 199 -5.14 -13.20 20.50
CA ALA A 199 -3.71 -12.99 20.76
C ALA A 199 -3.27 -11.54 20.45
N LEU A 200 -3.85 -10.92 19.42
CA LEU A 200 -3.60 -9.53 19.05
C LEU A 200 -3.97 -8.55 20.17
N ALA A 201 -5.03 -8.87 20.90
CA ALA A 201 -5.50 -8.12 22.05
C ALA A 201 -4.46 -8.06 23.18
N ARG A 202 -3.63 -9.11 23.32
CA ARG A 202 -2.52 -9.17 24.30
C ARG A 202 -1.28 -8.44 23.82
N GLU A 203 -1.07 -8.38 22.50
CA GLU A 203 0.06 -7.68 21.89
C GLU A 203 0.00 -6.16 22.15
N PHE A 204 -1.21 -5.58 22.15
CA PHE A 204 -1.42 -4.13 22.30
C PHE A 204 -2.00 -3.76 23.67
N ALA A 205 -1.34 -4.17 24.75
CA ALA A 205 -1.66 -3.73 26.13
C ALA A 205 -1.21 -2.28 26.43
N ASP A 206 -1.28 -1.38 25.45
CA ASP A 206 -0.95 0.04 25.64
C ASP A 206 -2.14 0.76 26.30
N PRO A 207 -1.95 1.46 27.43
CA PRO A 207 -3.02 2.13 28.16
C PRO A 207 -3.71 3.24 27.34
N ARG A 208 -3.11 3.70 26.24
CA ARG A 208 -3.67 4.71 25.33
C ARG A 208 -4.67 4.14 24.34
N VAL A 209 -4.66 2.82 24.10
CA VAL A 209 -5.59 2.14 23.19
C VAL A 209 -6.93 1.92 23.89
N ARG A 210 -8.01 2.32 23.23
CA ARG A 210 -9.40 2.18 23.67
C ARG A 210 -10.19 1.45 22.59
N TRP A 211 -10.67 0.27 22.93
CA TRP A 211 -11.44 -0.57 22.02
C TRP A 211 -12.91 -0.19 22.08
N VAL A 212 -13.51 0.07 20.92
CA VAL A 212 -14.92 0.45 20.78
C VAL A 212 -15.61 -0.60 19.93
N GLY A 213 -16.30 -1.52 20.61
CA GLY A 213 -16.98 -2.65 19.98
C GLY A 213 -18.28 -2.26 19.29
N VAL A 214 -18.51 -2.77 18.09
CA VAL A 214 -19.75 -2.60 17.34
C VAL A 214 -20.30 -3.98 16.93
N GLY A 215 -21.62 -4.12 16.88
CA GLY A 215 -22.27 -5.40 16.59
C GLY A 215 -22.75 -6.12 17.85
N GLY A 216 -23.71 -7.01 17.65
CA GLY A 216 -24.39 -7.79 18.69
C GLY A 216 -24.94 -9.14 18.21
N GLY A 217 -25.11 -9.32 16.89
CA GLY A 217 -25.66 -10.53 16.28
C GLY A 217 -24.60 -11.55 15.84
N SER A 218 -25.02 -12.81 15.72
CA SER A 218 -24.21 -13.95 15.28
C SER A 218 -24.83 -14.72 14.11
N ARG A 219 -25.92 -14.23 13.52
CA ARG A 219 -26.71 -15.01 12.57
C ARG A 219 -26.08 -14.91 11.18
N ASN A 220 -25.19 -15.86 10.86
CA ASN A 220 -24.48 -15.90 9.58
C ASN A 220 -24.21 -17.32 9.08
N VAL A 221 -24.28 -17.51 7.76
CA VAL A 221 -23.82 -18.72 7.07
C VAL A 221 -22.85 -18.32 5.97
N GLY A 222 -21.59 -18.68 6.11
CA GLY A 222 -20.58 -18.28 5.14
C GLY A 222 -20.06 -19.44 4.30
N ILE A 223 -19.83 -19.18 3.00
CA ILE A 223 -18.95 -20.01 2.17
C ILE A 223 -17.50 -19.63 2.48
N THR A 224 -16.89 -20.40 3.37
CA THR A 224 -15.55 -20.12 3.92
C THR A 224 -14.40 -20.58 3.03
N GLN A 225 -14.65 -21.53 2.12
CA GLN A 225 -13.64 -22.01 1.17
C GLN A 225 -14.33 -22.40 -0.13
N PHE A 226 -13.67 -22.10 -1.24
CA PHE A 226 -14.16 -22.41 -2.57
C PHE A 226 -13.00 -22.71 -3.52
N ALA A 227 -13.17 -23.75 -4.35
CA ALA A 227 -12.26 -24.04 -5.45
C ALA A 227 -13.03 -24.74 -6.57
N VAL A 228 -12.72 -24.38 -7.83
CA VAL A 228 -13.16 -25.12 -9.00
C VAL A 228 -11.97 -25.87 -9.56
N ARG A 229 -12.09 -27.18 -9.71
CA ARG A 229 -11.03 -28.05 -10.23
C ARG A 229 -11.56 -28.90 -11.36
N LYS A 230 -10.69 -29.23 -12.29
CA LYS A 230 -10.99 -30.19 -13.34
C LYS A 230 -11.04 -31.60 -12.75
N GLY A 231 -12.07 -32.36 -13.11
CA GLY A 231 -12.24 -33.77 -12.75
C GLY A 231 -11.20 -34.67 -13.45
N TYR A 232 -10.98 -35.86 -12.89
CA TYR A 232 -9.94 -36.78 -13.35
C TYR A 232 -10.28 -37.56 -14.62
N TYR A 233 -11.57 -37.82 -14.88
CA TYR A 233 -12.01 -38.79 -15.89
C TYR A 233 -12.52 -38.14 -17.19
N GLY A 234 -13.16 -36.97 -17.12
CA GLY A 234 -13.71 -36.28 -18.28
C GLY A 234 -12.95 -35.01 -18.65
N ILE A 235 -12.77 -34.79 -19.95
CA ILE A 235 -12.10 -33.60 -20.53
C ILE A 235 -12.87 -32.30 -20.19
N TYR A 236 -14.17 -32.41 -19.91
CA TYR A 236 -15.08 -31.31 -19.58
C TYR A 236 -15.70 -31.44 -18.19
N ASP A 237 -15.25 -32.41 -17.39
CA ASP A 237 -15.77 -32.60 -16.04
C ASP A 237 -15.05 -31.65 -15.09
N TYR A 238 -15.82 -30.98 -14.25
CA TYR A 238 -15.35 -30.09 -13.22
C TYR A 238 -16.04 -30.42 -11.90
N GLN A 239 -15.39 -30.04 -10.80
CA GLN A 239 -15.91 -30.17 -9.46
C GLN A 239 -15.74 -28.83 -8.75
N ALA A 240 -16.83 -28.27 -8.24
CA ALA A 240 -16.79 -27.17 -7.28
C ALA A 240 -16.71 -27.77 -5.87
N PHE A 241 -15.60 -27.51 -5.19
CA PHE A 241 -15.45 -27.81 -3.77
C PHE A 241 -15.81 -26.57 -2.96
N LEU A 242 -16.69 -26.74 -1.98
CA LEU A 242 -17.16 -25.68 -1.09
C LEU A 242 -17.06 -26.12 0.36
N SER A 243 -16.69 -25.20 1.25
CA SER A 243 -16.86 -25.35 2.69
C SER A 243 -17.86 -24.32 3.19
N VAL A 244 -19.05 -24.78 3.57
CA VAL A 244 -20.12 -23.92 4.10
C VAL A 244 -20.20 -24.11 5.61
N THR A 245 -20.21 -23.02 6.37
CA THR A 245 -20.25 -23.05 7.84
C THR A 245 -21.45 -22.26 8.34
N ASN A 246 -22.24 -22.85 9.24
CA ASN A 246 -23.29 -22.13 9.95
C ASN A 246 -22.72 -21.55 11.25
N PHE A 247 -22.59 -20.22 11.34
CA PHE A 247 -22.11 -19.51 12.52
C PHE A 247 -23.23 -19.05 13.46
N ALA A 248 -24.49 -19.26 13.08
CA ALA A 248 -25.64 -18.98 13.93
C ALA A 248 -25.76 -20.00 15.09
N ASP A 249 -26.59 -19.63 16.06
CA ASP A 249 -26.97 -20.47 17.20
C ASP A 249 -28.22 -21.31 16.94
N GLU A 250 -28.74 -21.27 15.71
CA GLU A 250 -29.90 -22.02 15.24
C GLU A 250 -29.58 -22.83 13.98
N ARG A 251 -30.35 -23.90 13.75
CA ARG A 251 -30.24 -24.70 12.53
C ARG A 251 -30.81 -23.90 11.36
N LEU A 252 -30.01 -23.74 10.29
CA LEU A 252 -30.42 -23.03 9.08
C LEU A 252 -30.54 -24.00 7.90
N THR A 253 -31.58 -23.80 7.09
CA THR A 253 -31.83 -24.56 5.86
C THR A 253 -31.98 -23.58 4.71
N PHE A 254 -31.20 -23.78 3.66
CA PHE A 254 -31.12 -22.87 2.51
C PHE A 254 -30.72 -23.65 1.24
N PRO A 255 -31.14 -23.20 0.05
CA PRO A 255 -30.65 -23.75 -1.19
C PRO A 255 -29.24 -23.23 -1.50
N LEU A 256 -28.40 -24.13 -1.99
CA LEU A 256 -27.10 -23.84 -2.57
C LEU A 256 -27.24 -23.96 -4.10
N VAL A 257 -27.14 -22.83 -4.79
CA VAL A 257 -27.34 -22.72 -6.23
C VAL A 257 -25.99 -22.53 -6.91
N VAL A 258 -25.66 -23.41 -7.85
CA VAL A 258 -24.49 -23.29 -8.71
C VAL A 258 -24.95 -22.84 -10.09
N THR A 259 -24.41 -21.72 -10.54
CA THR A 259 -24.65 -21.15 -11.87
C THR A 259 -23.36 -21.07 -12.66
N ILE A 260 -23.43 -21.31 -13.97
CA ILE A 260 -22.33 -21.10 -14.91
C ILE A 260 -22.82 -20.14 -15.99
N ASP A 261 -22.14 -19.01 -16.14
CA ASP A 261 -22.51 -17.93 -17.08
C ASP A 261 -23.99 -17.54 -16.99
N GLY A 262 -24.52 -17.51 -15.77
CA GLY A 262 -25.92 -17.17 -15.46
C GLY A 262 -26.93 -18.32 -15.58
N THR A 263 -26.52 -19.50 -16.06
CA THR A 263 -27.41 -20.67 -16.16
C THR A 263 -27.23 -21.57 -14.94
N THR A 264 -28.33 -21.92 -14.26
CA THR A 264 -28.29 -22.84 -13.10
C THR A 264 -27.96 -24.26 -13.56
N VAL A 265 -26.87 -24.82 -13.02
CA VAL A 265 -26.40 -26.19 -13.32
C VAL A 265 -26.67 -27.17 -12.18
N SER A 266 -26.79 -26.67 -10.95
CA SER A 266 -27.12 -27.48 -9.79
C SER A 266 -27.83 -26.62 -8.74
N GLU A 267 -28.83 -27.18 -8.09
CA GLU A 267 -29.49 -26.60 -6.93
C GLU A 267 -29.69 -27.70 -5.90
N GLN A 268 -29.15 -27.51 -4.70
CA GLN A 268 -29.23 -28.48 -3.61
C GLN A 268 -29.62 -27.80 -2.32
N THR A 269 -30.66 -28.28 -1.65
CA THR A 269 -31.03 -27.78 -0.32
C THR A 269 -30.12 -28.39 0.75
N ILE A 270 -29.47 -27.54 1.53
CA ILE A 270 -28.60 -27.94 2.63
C ILE A 270 -29.23 -27.49 3.94
N ALA A 271 -29.22 -28.38 4.93
CA ALA A 271 -29.51 -28.05 6.32
C ALA A 271 -28.22 -28.19 7.13
N LEU A 272 -27.89 -27.16 7.93
CA LEU A 272 -26.72 -27.12 8.79
C LEU A 272 -27.13 -26.82 10.23
N ASP A 273 -26.72 -27.69 11.15
CA ASP A 273 -26.86 -27.45 12.59
C ASP A 273 -25.94 -26.30 13.04
N PRO A 274 -26.19 -25.69 14.21
CA PRO A 274 -25.39 -24.58 14.74
C PRO A 274 -23.90 -24.91 14.83
N GLN A 275 -23.03 -23.97 14.44
CA GLN A 275 -21.56 -24.09 14.50
C GLN A 275 -20.98 -25.26 13.67
N VAL A 276 -21.76 -25.86 12.77
CA VAL A 276 -21.29 -26.97 11.93
C VAL A 276 -20.73 -26.45 10.61
N LYS A 277 -19.53 -26.94 10.29
CA LYS A 277 -18.91 -26.83 8.96
C LYS A 277 -19.24 -28.08 8.14
N ARG A 278 -19.69 -27.89 6.90
CA ARG A 278 -19.96 -28.96 5.93
C ARG A 278 -19.19 -28.72 4.63
N ASN A 279 -18.48 -29.75 4.18
CA ASN A 279 -17.86 -29.75 2.86
C ASN A 279 -18.85 -30.29 1.82
N VAL A 280 -18.97 -29.61 0.70
CA VAL A 280 -19.87 -29.95 -0.40
C VAL A 280 -19.05 -30.03 -1.68
N ILE A 281 -19.23 -31.09 -2.44
CA ILE A 281 -18.61 -31.27 -3.76
C ILE A 281 -19.75 -31.34 -4.77
N VAL A 282 -19.76 -30.38 -5.70
CA VAL A 282 -20.75 -30.32 -6.78
C VAL A 282 -20.06 -30.66 -8.09
N PRO A 283 -20.24 -31.87 -8.64
CA PRO A 283 -19.76 -32.21 -9.97
C PRO A 283 -20.64 -31.57 -11.04
N PHE A 284 -20.04 -31.08 -12.12
CA PHE A 284 -20.74 -30.56 -13.29
C PHE A 284 -19.87 -30.70 -14.54
N THR A 285 -20.47 -30.64 -15.72
CA THR A 285 -19.77 -30.71 -17.00
C THR A 285 -19.94 -29.39 -17.73
N HIS A 286 -18.84 -28.81 -18.23
CA HIS A 286 -18.87 -27.55 -18.99
C HIS A 286 -17.92 -27.61 -20.19
N GLN A 287 -18.46 -27.33 -21.38
CA GLN A 287 -17.68 -27.30 -22.62
C GLN A 287 -17.28 -25.86 -22.93
N GLY A 288 -16.14 -25.42 -22.40
CA GLY A 288 -15.62 -24.07 -22.69
C GLY A 288 -15.00 -23.39 -21.47
N GLY A 289 -14.69 -22.12 -21.64
CA GLY A 289 -14.41 -21.23 -20.52
C GLY A 289 -15.72 -20.68 -19.95
N GLY A 290 -15.66 -20.11 -18.76
CA GLY A 290 -16.85 -19.50 -18.16
C GLY A 290 -16.60 -19.06 -16.73
N THR A 291 -17.62 -18.43 -16.16
CA THR A 291 -17.66 -17.98 -14.78
C THR A 291 -18.62 -18.85 -13.99
N VAL A 292 -18.13 -19.44 -12.91
CA VAL A 292 -18.94 -20.20 -11.95
C VAL A 292 -19.33 -19.25 -10.84
N ARG A 293 -20.61 -19.20 -10.48
CA ARG A 293 -21.09 -18.51 -9.28
C ARG A 293 -21.83 -19.52 -8.42
N VAL A 294 -21.41 -19.64 -7.17
CA VAL A 294 -22.13 -20.43 -6.16
C VAL A 294 -22.71 -19.49 -5.14
N GLU A 295 -24.00 -19.65 -4.86
CA GLU A 295 -24.76 -18.81 -3.94
C GLU A 295 -25.50 -19.67 -2.93
N ALA A 296 -25.28 -19.40 -1.65
CA ALA A 296 -26.12 -19.87 -0.57
C ALA A 296 -27.26 -18.87 -0.40
N THR A 297 -28.48 -19.20 -0.85
CA THR A 297 -29.62 -18.30 -0.75
C THR A 297 -30.22 -18.34 0.66
N VAL A 298 -29.51 -17.75 1.59
CA VAL A 298 -29.89 -17.62 3.00
C VAL A 298 -30.20 -16.14 3.27
N ARG A 299 -31.15 -15.87 4.16
CA ARG A 299 -31.28 -14.54 4.76
C ARG A 299 -30.47 -14.57 6.02
N ASP A 300 -29.44 -13.76 6.13
CA ASP A 300 -28.58 -13.63 7.30
C ASP A 300 -27.99 -12.22 7.40
N ASP A 301 -27.09 -11.99 8.35
CA ASP A 301 -26.62 -10.64 8.66
C ASP A 301 -25.52 -10.17 7.71
N LEU A 302 -24.86 -11.06 6.94
CA LEU A 302 -23.73 -10.73 6.06
C LEU A 302 -23.91 -11.36 4.66
N ASP A 303 -24.15 -10.52 3.64
CA ASP A 303 -24.45 -11.03 2.29
C ASP A 303 -23.20 -11.46 1.49
N VAL A 304 -22.02 -10.91 1.83
CA VAL A 304 -20.82 -11.01 0.97
C VAL A 304 -20.21 -12.42 0.93
N ASP A 305 -20.35 -13.20 2.00
CA ASP A 305 -19.85 -14.57 2.09
C ASP A 305 -20.87 -15.64 1.69
N ASN A 306 -22.09 -15.23 1.34
CA ASN A 306 -23.10 -16.10 0.73
C ASN A 306 -22.76 -16.45 -0.72
N VAL A 307 -21.88 -15.68 -1.36
CA VAL A 307 -21.57 -15.80 -2.78
C VAL A 307 -20.07 -16.01 -2.99
N VAL A 308 -19.72 -16.99 -3.82
CA VAL A 308 -18.36 -17.19 -4.32
C VAL A 308 -18.35 -17.33 -5.83
N HIS A 309 -17.27 -16.82 -6.43
CA HIS A 309 -17.03 -16.81 -7.86
C HIS A 309 -15.83 -17.68 -8.22
N GLY A 310 -15.91 -18.39 -9.33
CA GLY A 310 -14.83 -19.19 -9.91
C GLY A 310 -14.70 -18.92 -11.39
N VAL A 311 -13.52 -19.22 -11.93
CA VAL A 311 -13.27 -19.11 -13.36
C VAL A 311 -12.85 -20.47 -13.89
N ILE A 312 -13.55 -20.90 -14.94
CA ILE A 312 -13.16 -22.03 -15.76
C ILE A 312 -12.37 -21.46 -16.93
N PRO A 313 -11.07 -21.75 -17.03
CA PRO A 313 -10.25 -21.27 -18.15
C PRO A 313 -10.76 -21.88 -19.45
N ALA A 314 -10.85 -21.06 -20.49
CA ALA A 314 -11.23 -21.55 -21.81
C ALA A 314 -10.21 -22.60 -22.30
N PRO A 315 -10.65 -23.77 -22.79
CA PRO A 315 -9.74 -24.75 -23.36
C PRO A 315 -9.13 -24.18 -24.64
N ARG A 316 -7.88 -23.71 -24.53
CA ARG A 316 -7.10 -23.27 -25.69
C ARG A 316 -6.44 -24.48 -26.32
N LYS A 317 -6.56 -24.61 -27.64
CA LYS A 317 -5.78 -25.60 -28.38
C LYS A 317 -4.32 -25.13 -28.52
N LEU A 318 -3.38 -26.00 -28.18
CA LEU A 318 -1.95 -25.84 -28.36
C LEU A 318 -1.60 -25.95 -29.84
N LYS A 319 -1.07 -24.88 -30.44
CA LYS A 319 -0.50 -24.94 -31.79
C LYS A 319 0.87 -25.60 -31.68
N VAL A 320 1.00 -26.83 -32.17
CA VAL A 320 2.25 -27.58 -32.12
C VAL A 320 2.79 -27.74 -33.53
N LEU A 321 4.06 -27.39 -33.73
CA LEU A 321 4.78 -27.68 -34.97
C LEU A 321 5.56 -28.98 -34.78
N LEU A 322 5.31 -29.98 -35.62
CA LEU A 322 6.15 -31.17 -35.75
C LEU A 322 7.07 -31.00 -36.96
N VAL A 323 8.38 -31.02 -36.72
CA VAL A 323 9.38 -31.05 -37.77
C VAL A 323 9.99 -32.45 -37.78
N SER A 324 9.64 -33.23 -38.81
CA SER A 324 9.97 -34.66 -38.87
C SER A 324 10.21 -35.10 -40.32
N PRO A 325 11.13 -36.06 -40.55
CA PRO A 325 11.25 -36.76 -41.83
C PRO A 325 10.03 -37.62 -42.23
N GLY A 326 9.04 -37.80 -41.34
CA GLY A 326 7.82 -38.59 -41.60
C GLY A 326 7.43 -39.57 -40.50
N ASN A 327 7.54 -39.20 -39.22
CA ASN A 327 7.29 -40.07 -38.08
C ASN A 327 5.79 -40.18 -37.74
N LEU A 328 5.17 -41.27 -38.22
CA LEU A 328 3.75 -41.57 -38.01
C LEU A 328 3.36 -41.76 -36.54
N PHE A 329 4.28 -42.18 -35.66
CA PHE A 329 3.98 -42.33 -34.24
C PHE A 329 3.73 -40.98 -33.59
N LEU A 330 4.63 -40.01 -33.82
CA LEU A 330 4.48 -38.64 -33.33
C LEU A 330 3.26 -37.97 -33.93
N GLU A 331 3.05 -38.08 -35.24
CA GLU A 331 1.88 -37.49 -35.89
C GLU A 331 0.56 -38.01 -35.31
N LYS A 332 0.41 -39.32 -35.17
CA LYS A 332 -0.81 -39.92 -34.64
C LYS A 332 -1.00 -39.60 -33.16
N ALA A 333 0.05 -39.66 -32.35
CA ALA A 333 -0.04 -39.33 -30.93
C ALA A 333 -0.42 -37.86 -30.71
N LEU A 334 0.17 -36.93 -31.47
CA LEU A 334 -0.16 -35.50 -31.39
C LEU A 334 -1.57 -35.21 -31.93
N LYS A 335 -1.99 -35.82 -33.04
CA LYS A 335 -3.35 -35.67 -33.60
C LYS A 335 -4.43 -36.28 -32.70
N ALA A 336 -4.09 -37.27 -31.88
CA ALA A 336 -5.01 -37.90 -30.94
C ALA A 336 -5.32 -37.02 -29.72
N ASP A 337 -4.47 -36.03 -29.39
CA ASP A 337 -4.74 -35.08 -28.32
C ASP A 337 -5.75 -34.02 -28.80
N PRO A 338 -6.97 -33.94 -28.22
CA PRO A 338 -8.00 -32.99 -28.65
C PRO A 338 -7.61 -31.53 -28.40
N GLN A 339 -6.62 -31.28 -27.55
CA GLN A 339 -6.11 -29.95 -27.27
C GLN A 339 -4.98 -29.55 -28.23
N VAL A 340 -4.55 -30.38 -29.17
CA VAL A 340 -3.45 -30.04 -30.09
C VAL A 340 -3.99 -29.67 -31.48
N VAL A 341 -3.50 -28.56 -32.02
CA VAL A 341 -3.58 -28.21 -33.45
C VAL A 341 -2.19 -28.46 -34.02
N LEU A 342 -2.05 -29.56 -34.75
CA LEU A 342 -0.78 -29.98 -35.31
C LEU A 342 -0.56 -29.38 -36.70
N GLU A 343 0.60 -28.77 -36.90
CA GLU A 343 1.16 -28.48 -38.22
C GLU A 343 2.45 -29.30 -38.39
N THR A 344 2.72 -29.78 -39.60
CA THR A 344 3.89 -30.60 -39.90
C THR A 344 4.74 -29.93 -40.98
N LYS A 345 6.06 -29.92 -40.79
CA LYS A 345 7.04 -29.42 -41.77
C LYS A 345 8.15 -30.43 -41.98
N ALA A 346 8.68 -30.48 -43.20
CA ALA A 346 9.89 -31.24 -43.47
C ALA A 346 11.10 -30.56 -42.81
N PRO A 347 12.16 -31.29 -42.42
CA PRO A 347 13.36 -30.71 -41.82
C PRO A 347 13.98 -29.55 -42.63
N GLY A 348 13.93 -29.62 -43.97
CA GLY A 348 14.45 -28.57 -44.85
C GLY A 348 13.61 -27.27 -44.87
N GLU A 349 12.38 -27.30 -44.38
CA GLU A 349 11.46 -26.15 -44.34
C GLU A 349 11.49 -25.41 -43.00
N TYR A 350 12.19 -25.94 -42.01
CA TYR A 350 12.29 -25.36 -40.67
C TYR A 350 13.54 -24.49 -40.53
N ALA A 351 13.34 -23.17 -40.47
CA ALA A 351 14.41 -22.18 -40.33
C ALA A 351 14.89 -21.96 -38.89
N GLY A 352 14.38 -22.72 -37.91
CA GLY A 352 14.63 -22.51 -36.48
C GLY A 352 13.64 -21.54 -35.83
N GLY A 353 13.63 -21.51 -34.49
CA GLY A 353 12.73 -20.67 -33.70
C GLY A 353 11.34 -21.28 -33.46
N MET A 354 10.71 -20.89 -32.36
CA MET A 354 9.35 -21.31 -32.02
C MET A 354 8.26 -20.62 -32.86
N GLY A 355 8.55 -19.45 -33.45
CA GLY A 355 7.60 -18.71 -34.27
C GLY A 355 6.28 -18.41 -33.55
N ALA A 356 5.15 -18.63 -34.23
CA ALA A 356 3.80 -18.45 -33.70
C ALA A 356 3.21 -19.73 -33.05
N TYR A 357 4.03 -20.77 -32.85
CA TYR A 357 3.62 -22.02 -32.24
C TYR A 357 3.80 -21.97 -30.72
N ASP A 358 3.03 -22.80 -30.01
CA ASP A 358 3.10 -22.91 -28.54
C ASP A 358 4.20 -23.86 -28.09
N ALA A 359 4.56 -24.84 -28.94
CA ALA A 359 5.69 -25.75 -28.78
C ALA A 359 6.13 -26.30 -30.16
N VAL A 360 7.41 -26.64 -30.28
CA VAL A 360 7.97 -27.30 -31.47
C VAL A 360 8.55 -28.66 -31.10
N VAL A 361 8.14 -29.71 -31.82
CA VAL A 361 8.68 -31.06 -31.71
C VAL A 361 9.66 -31.26 -32.86
N LEU A 362 10.94 -31.47 -32.54
CA LEU A 362 11.97 -31.81 -33.52
C LEU A 362 12.24 -33.30 -33.43
N ASP A 363 12.08 -34.00 -34.54
CA ASP A 363 12.26 -35.45 -34.65
C ASP A 363 13.41 -35.74 -35.62
N SER A 364 14.49 -36.33 -35.09
CA SER A 364 15.69 -36.69 -35.84
C SER A 364 16.26 -35.57 -36.73
N THR A 365 16.11 -34.32 -36.30
CA THR A 365 16.60 -33.13 -36.98
C THR A 365 17.27 -32.17 -36.01
N SER A 366 18.51 -31.81 -36.30
CA SER A 366 19.35 -30.96 -35.44
C SER A 366 19.72 -29.67 -36.18
N PRO A 367 18.83 -28.67 -36.22
CA PRO A 367 19.14 -27.37 -36.82
C PRO A 367 20.29 -26.70 -36.04
N PRO A 368 21.07 -25.81 -36.69
CA PRO A 368 22.20 -25.14 -36.05
C PRO A 368 21.77 -24.22 -34.90
N LYS A 369 20.54 -23.68 -34.96
CA LYS A 369 19.99 -22.82 -33.92
C LYS A 369 18.48 -22.99 -33.79
N VAL A 370 17.98 -23.26 -32.58
CA VAL A 370 16.55 -23.25 -32.25
C VAL A 370 16.11 -21.98 -31.52
N GLY A 371 17.03 -21.29 -30.82
CA GLY A 371 16.72 -20.04 -30.10
C GLY A 371 15.87 -20.24 -28.84
N SER A 372 15.25 -19.17 -28.36
CA SER A 372 14.35 -19.17 -27.19
C SER A 372 13.01 -19.81 -27.53
N GLY A 373 12.39 -20.50 -26.57
CA GLY A 373 11.08 -21.12 -26.77
C GLY A 373 10.88 -22.42 -26.01
N ARG A 374 9.93 -23.23 -26.50
CA ARG A 374 9.47 -24.47 -25.89
C ARG A 374 9.60 -25.62 -26.87
N PHE A 375 10.38 -26.62 -26.50
CA PHE A 375 10.77 -27.66 -27.44
C PHE A 375 10.64 -29.07 -26.88
N VAL A 376 10.28 -30.02 -27.74
CA VAL A 376 10.50 -31.45 -27.49
C VAL A 376 11.50 -31.92 -28.53
N PHE A 377 12.65 -32.42 -28.09
CA PHE A 377 13.66 -32.97 -28.97
C PHE A 377 13.57 -34.49 -28.91
N VAL A 378 13.31 -35.14 -30.03
CA VAL A 378 13.26 -36.59 -30.16
C VAL A 378 14.41 -37.01 -31.06
N ASN A 379 15.36 -37.75 -30.50
CA ASN A 379 16.58 -38.17 -31.20
C ASN A 379 17.30 -37.00 -31.90
N ALA A 380 17.35 -35.84 -31.25
CA ALA A 380 17.84 -34.58 -31.83
C ALA A 380 18.59 -33.74 -30.81
N VAL A 381 19.74 -33.19 -31.21
CA VAL A 381 20.58 -32.32 -30.38
C VAL A 381 20.93 -31.06 -31.20
N PRO A 382 20.08 -30.01 -31.16
CA PRO A 382 20.35 -28.78 -31.90
C PRO A 382 21.60 -28.05 -31.38
N GLY A 383 22.28 -27.31 -32.25
CA GLY A 383 23.64 -26.79 -31.98
C GLY A 383 23.77 -25.74 -30.88
N ASP A 384 22.70 -24.99 -30.58
CA ASP A 384 22.66 -23.95 -29.54
C ASP A 384 22.03 -24.42 -28.22
N VAL A 385 21.77 -25.72 -28.09
CA VAL A 385 21.26 -26.36 -26.88
C VAL A 385 22.44 -26.87 -26.05
N PRO A 386 22.50 -26.61 -24.73
CA PRO A 386 23.63 -26.99 -23.86
C PRO A 386 23.63 -28.49 -23.53
N ILE A 387 23.67 -29.35 -24.56
CA ILE A 387 23.76 -30.80 -24.49
C ILE A 387 24.90 -31.25 -25.41
N GLU A 388 25.90 -31.90 -24.85
CA GLU A 388 27.05 -32.42 -25.60
C GLU A 388 26.79 -33.90 -25.98
N PRO A 389 26.74 -34.26 -27.27
CA PRO A 389 26.63 -35.66 -27.69
C PRO A 389 27.97 -36.39 -27.54
N LEU A 390 27.96 -37.55 -26.90
CA LEU A 390 29.12 -38.41 -26.62
C LEU A 390 29.13 -39.72 -27.43
N GLY A 391 28.26 -39.84 -28.43
CA GLY A 391 28.05 -41.05 -29.24
C GLY A 391 26.70 -41.71 -28.97
N THR A 392 26.61 -43.02 -29.19
CA THR A 392 25.39 -43.83 -28.99
C THR A 392 25.62 -44.93 -27.93
N MET A 393 24.52 -45.41 -27.36
CA MET A 393 24.45 -46.51 -26.42
C MET A 393 23.60 -47.61 -27.04
N GLU A 394 24.14 -48.81 -27.12
CA GLU A 394 23.41 -50.00 -27.56
C GLU A 394 22.70 -50.64 -26.37
N GLN A 395 21.41 -50.95 -26.57
CA GLN A 395 20.53 -51.62 -25.61
C GLN A 395 20.57 -51.06 -24.17
N PRO A 396 20.39 -49.75 -23.97
CA PRO A 396 20.46 -49.17 -22.63
C PRO A 396 19.33 -49.70 -21.74
N VAL A 397 19.71 -50.22 -20.57
CA VAL A 397 18.76 -50.67 -19.55
C VAL A 397 18.28 -49.49 -18.73
N VAL A 398 16.95 -49.35 -18.61
CA VAL A 398 16.30 -48.35 -17.77
C VAL A 398 16.56 -48.68 -16.30
N LEU A 399 17.26 -47.81 -15.57
CA LEU A 399 17.56 -48.01 -14.16
C LEU A 399 16.45 -47.45 -13.26
N ASP A 400 16.10 -46.20 -13.48
CA ASP A 400 15.03 -45.52 -12.75
C ASP A 400 14.41 -44.41 -13.60
N TRP A 401 13.24 -43.97 -13.17
CA TRP A 401 12.58 -42.79 -13.73
C TRP A 401 11.88 -42.00 -12.62
N ASP A 402 11.82 -40.70 -12.83
CA ASP A 402 11.30 -39.76 -11.85
C ASP A 402 9.77 -39.74 -11.84
N ARG A 403 9.18 -40.63 -11.03
CA ARG A 403 7.73 -40.77 -10.84
C ARG A 403 7.07 -39.53 -10.22
N SER A 404 7.85 -38.65 -9.57
CA SER A 404 7.32 -37.43 -8.94
C SER A 404 7.07 -36.32 -9.94
N HIS A 405 7.73 -36.38 -11.11
CA HIS A 405 7.67 -35.31 -12.10
C HIS A 405 6.33 -35.32 -12.86
N PRO A 406 5.70 -34.15 -13.12
CA PRO A 406 4.42 -34.06 -13.84
C PRO A 406 4.40 -34.78 -15.20
N ILE A 407 5.53 -34.82 -15.91
CA ILE A 407 5.67 -35.50 -17.22
C ILE A 407 5.48 -37.02 -17.09
N MET A 408 5.93 -37.61 -15.97
CA MET A 408 5.92 -39.06 -15.75
C MET A 408 4.66 -39.55 -15.03
N ARG A 409 3.63 -38.70 -14.87
CA ARG A 409 2.37 -39.08 -14.24
C ARG A 409 1.65 -40.15 -15.05
N PHE A 410 1.27 -41.24 -14.36
CA PHE A 410 0.58 -42.41 -14.93
C PHE A 410 1.39 -43.17 -15.99
N VAL A 411 2.72 -42.99 -15.99
CA VAL A 411 3.64 -43.65 -16.90
C VAL A 411 4.35 -44.80 -16.18
N ASP A 412 4.33 -45.98 -16.78
CA ASP A 412 5.15 -47.13 -16.38
C ASP A 412 6.18 -47.43 -17.47
N LEU A 413 7.46 -47.33 -17.11
CA LEU A 413 8.61 -47.56 -18.00
C LEU A 413 9.38 -48.84 -17.67
N SER A 414 8.92 -49.64 -16.71
CA SER A 414 9.63 -50.84 -16.21
C SER A 414 9.96 -51.87 -17.29
N LYS A 415 9.16 -51.94 -18.35
CA LYS A 415 9.28 -52.92 -19.44
C LYS A 415 9.65 -52.29 -20.77
N VAL A 416 10.02 -51.01 -20.80
CA VAL A 416 10.38 -50.34 -22.05
C VAL A 416 11.74 -50.85 -22.50
N ALA A 417 11.82 -51.29 -23.75
CA ALA A 417 13.05 -51.70 -24.39
C ALA A 417 13.49 -50.62 -25.37
N VAL A 418 14.74 -50.20 -25.26
CA VAL A 418 15.39 -49.26 -26.18
C VAL A 418 16.55 -50.01 -26.82
N GLU A 419 16.58 -50.07 -28.15
CA GLU A 419 17.64 -50.71 -28.92
C GLU A 419 18.87 -49.81 -29.02
N GLU A 420 18.66 -48.52 -29.21
CA GLU A 420 19.72 -47.53 -29.36
C GLU A 420 19.30 -46.16 -28.81
N ALA A 421 20.20 -45.47 -28.11
CA ALA A 421 20.00 -44.11 -27.62
C ALA A 421 21.27 -43.25 -27.74
N LEU A 422 21.10 -41.94 -27.90
CA LEU A 422 22.16 -40.96 -27.83
C LEU A 422 22.74 -40.92 -26.41
N ARG A 423 24.06 -41.04 -26.31
CA ARG A 423 24.80 -40.76 -25.09
C ARG A 423 25.04 -39.26 -25.01
N ILE A 424 24.57 -38.61 -23.97
CA ILE A 424 24.72 -37.15 -23.83
C ILE A 424 25.32 -36.74 -22.49
N ARG A 425 25.97 -35.58 -22.47
CA ARG A 425 26.37 -34.86 -21.26
C ARG A 425 25.64 -33.51 -21.22
N PRO A 426 24.71 -33.31 -20.28
CA PRO A 426 24.10 -32.01 -20.07
C PRO A 426 25.14 -30.99 -19.58
N LEU A 427 25.16 -29.79 -20.16
CA LEU A 427 26.07 -28.70 -19.80
C LEU A 427 25.38 -27.59 -18.98
N ALA A 428 24.05 -27.65 -18.85
CA ALA A 428 23.25 -26.71 -18.07
C ALA A 428 22.53 -27.42 -16.91
N ALA A 429 22.03 -26.63 -15.96
CA ALA A 429 21.16 -27.15 -14.90
C ALA A 429 19.85 -27.67 -15.51
N GLY A 430 19.42 -28.84 -15.06
CA GLY A 430 18.22 -29.51 -15.53
C GLY A 430 17.96 -30.78 -14.73
N ARG A 431 17.00 -31.60 -15.17
CA ARG A 431 16.52 -32.75 -14.40
C ARG A 431 16.41 -33.99 -15.28
N THR A 432 17.05 -35.08 -14.88
CA THR A 432 16.90 -36.38 -15.54
C THR A 432 15.54 -36.98 -15.17
N LEU A 433 14.75 -37.38 -16.15
CA LEU A 433 13.47 -38.05 -15.92
C LEU A 433 13.53 -39.55 -16.12
N MET A 434 14.44 -40.03 -16.96
CA MET A 434 14.64 -41.45 -17.23
C MET A 434 16.13 -41.70 -17.36
N GLU A 435 16.67 -42.58 -16.53
CA GLU A 435 18.09 -42.82 -16.38
C GLU A 435 18.48 -44.23 -16.83
N SER A 436 19.68 -44.34 -17.39
CA SER A 436 20.35 -45.61 -17.72
C SER A 436 21.79 -45.60 -17.22
N VAL A 437 22.46 -46.75 -17.25
CA VAL A 437 23.87 -46.88 -16.83
C VAL A 437 24.80 -45.94 -17.60
N GLY A 438 24.51 -45.66 -18.88
CA GLY A 438 25.36 -44.86 -19.75
C GLY A 438 25.01 -43.36 -19.79
N GLY A 439 23.95 -42.94 -19.10
CA GLY A 439 23.49 -41.55 -19.05
C GLY A 439 21.96 -41.40 -19.09
N PRO A 440 21.45 -40.15 -19.12
CA PRO A 440 20.02 -39.88 -19.17
C PRO A 440 19.43 -40.23 -20.55
N LEU A 441 18.31 -40.95 -20.55
CA LEU A 441 17.52 -41.27 -21.74
C LEU A 441 16.44 -40.21 -22.00
N ILE A 442 15.88 -39.63 -20.94
CA ILE A 442 14.98 -38.47 -21.02
C ILE A 442 15.50 -37.40 -20.04
N TYR A 443 15.70 -36.19 -20.54
CA TYR A 443 16.30 -35.08 -19.79
C TYR A 443 15.50 -33.79 -19.98
N LEU A 444 15.36 -33.01 -18.91
CA LEU A 444 14.72 -31.71 -18.91
C LEU A 444 15.75 -30.60 -18.87
N LEU A 445 15.58 -29.65 -19.78
CA LEU A 445 16.36 -28.42 -19.82
C LEU A 445 15.47 -27.24 -19.38
N GLU A 446 15.95 -26.49 -18.40
CA GLU A 446 15.31 -25.25 -17.92
C GLU A 446 16.32 -24.09 -17.92
N GLU A 447 16.32 -23.32 -19.00
CA GLU A 447 17.03 -22.04 -19.12
C GLU A 447 16.03 -20.87 -18.97
N PRO A 448 16.48 -19.66 -18.56
CA PRO A 448 15.58 -18.51 -18.39
C PRO A 448 14.70 -18.17 -19.60
N GLN A 449 15.15 -18.50 -20.82
CA GLN A 449 14.43 -18.23 -22.07
C GLN A 449 14.10 -19.49 -22.88
N ARG A 450 14.37 -20.68 -22.35
CA ARG A 450 14.16 -21.95 -23.06
C ARG A 450 13.76 -23.06 -22.11
N LYS A 451 12.65 -23.73 -22.40
CA LYS A 451 12.27 -25.00 -21.76
C LYS A 451 12.26 -26.09 -22.81
N ALA A 452 12.89 -27.22 -22.52
CA ALA A 452 12.89 -28.34 -23.44
C ALA A 452 12.82 -29.70 -22.75
N VAL A 453 12.16 -30.65 -23.41
CA VAL A 453 12.19 -32.06 -23.05
C VAL A 453 13.00 -32.79 -24.12
N PHE A 454 14.10 -33.40 -23.71
CA PHE A 454 14.94 -34.21 -24.59
C PHE A 454 14.61 -35.68 -24.40
N VAL A 455 14.33 -36.38 -25.50
CA VAL A 455 14.13 -37.83 -25.62
C VAL A 455 15.27 -38.34 -26.49
N GLY A 456 16.21 -39.06 -25.87
CA GLY A 456 17.50 -39.39 -26.47
C GLY A 456 17.52 -40.56 -27.44
N PHE A 457 16.39 -41.20 -27.73
CA PHE A 457 16.34 -42.39 -28.58
C PHE A 457 15.34 -42.21 -29.73
N ASP A 458 15.60 -42.91 -30.82
CA ASP A 458 14.70 -42.98 -31.97
C ASP A 458 13.46 -43.83 -31.61
N LEU A 459 12.27 -43.31 -31.89
CA LEU A 459 11.00 -44.00 -31.66
C LEU A 459 10.84 -45.27 -32.52
N PHE A 460 11.57 -45.42 -33.62
CA PHE A 460 11.63 -46.66 -34.40
C PHE A 460 12.57 -47.72 -33.79
N LYS A 461 13.39 -47.33 -32.82
CA LYS A 461 14.37 -48.17 -32.11
C LYS A 461 13.96 -48.44 -30.66
N THR A 462 12.66 -48.42 -30.38
CA THR A 462 12.10 -48.75 -29.06
C THR A 462 10.68 -49.29 -29.20
N ASP A 463 10.22 -50.05 -28.20
CA ASP A 463 8.83 -50.47 -28.10
C ASP A 463 7.91 -49.41 -27.43
N LEU A 464 8.46 -48.26 -27.03
CA LEU A 464 7.73 -47.19 -26.35
C LEU A 464 6.46 -46.74 -27.11
N PRO A 465 6.47 -46.49 -28.44
CA PRO A 465 5.28 -46.06 -29.17
C PRO A 465 4.10 -47.05 -29.15
N LEU A 466 4.36 -48.33 -28.83
CA LEU A 466 3.35 -49.38 -28.72
C LEU A 466 2.72 -49.46 -27.33
N ARG A 467 3.16 -48.59 -26.40
CA ARG A 467 2.73 -48.57 -24.99
C ARG A 467 1.91 -47.31 -24.70
N VAL A 468 1.01 -47.41 -23.72
CA VAL A 468 0.20 -46.27 -23.22
C VAL A 468 1.08 -45.14 -22.67
N ALA A 469 2.29 -45.48 -22.20
CA ALA A 469 3.31 -44.54 -21.73
C ALA A 469 3.65 -43.46 -22.77
N PHE A 470 3.73 -43.79 -24.06
CA PHE A 470 4.16 -42.86 -25.11
C PHE A 470 3.23 -41.65 -25.29
N PRO A 471 1.93 -41.82 -25.61
CA PRO A 471 1.04 -40.67 -25.77
C PRO A 471 0.90 -39.87 -24.47
N LEU A 472 1.02 -40.50 -23.30
CA LEU A 472 1.01 -39.81 -22.00
C LEU A 472 2.24 -38.92 -21.79
N ILE A 473 3.45 -39.44 -22.03
CA ILE A 473 4.69 -38.64 -21.93
C ILE A 473 4.61 -37.43 -22.86
N LEU A 474 4.17 -37.63 -24.10
CA LEU A 474 4.09 -36.56 -25.09
C LEU A 474 3.08 -35.49 -24.68
N SER A 475 1.86 -35.88 -24.31
CA SER A 475 0.83 -34.96 -23.82
C SER A 475 1.28 -34.22 -22.56
N ASN A 476 1.83 -34.92 -21.55
CA ASN A 476 2.29 -34.29 -20.32
C ASN A 476 3.48 -33.35 -20.56
N SER A 477 4.36 -33.68 -21.51
CA SER A 477 5.47 -32.82 -21.94
C SER A 477 4.96 -31.51 -22.53
N LEU A 478 3.98 -31.57 -23.44
CA LEU A 478 3.38 -30.36 -24.02
C LEU A 478 2.70 -29.48 -22.96
N ARG A 479 2.00 -30.08 -21.99
CA ARG A 479 1.39 -29.34 -20.87
C ARG A 479 2.43 -28.70 -19.97
N TRP A 480 3.51 -29.41 -19.65
CA TRP A 480 4.60 -28.90 -18.81
C TRP A 480 5.40 -27.78 -19.50
N LEU A 481 5.60 -27.88 -20.82
CA LEU A 481 6.27 -26.86 -21.62
C LEU A 481 5.45 -25.56 -21.71
N HIS A 482 4.13 -25.66 -21.63
CA HIS A 482 3.26 -24.50 -21.63
C HIS A 482 3.32 -23.79 -20.26
N PRO A 483 3.44 -22.45 -20.19
CA PRO A 483 3.41 -21.72 -18.93
C PRO A 483 2.08 -22.00 -18.24
N VAL A 484 2.17 -22.32 -16.96
CA VAL A 484 1.09 -22.71 -16.03
C VAL A 484 0.06 -21.58 -15.79
N GLY A 485 0.06 -20.52 -16.60
CA GLY A 485 -0.70 -19.28 -16.35
C GLY A 485 -2.21 -19.33 -16.52
N LEU A 486 -2.82 -20.50 -16.78
CA LEU A 486 -4.28 -20.65 -16.91
C LEU A 486 -4.79 -21.95 -16.28
N GLU A 487 -4.12 -22.47 -15.26
CA GLU A 487 -4.79 -23.40 -14.36
C GLU A 487 -5.74 -22.59 -13.46
N GLY A 488 -6.99 -23.02 -13.34
CA GLY A 488 -8.07 -22.24 -12.71
C GLY A 488 -7.79 -21.77 -11.27
N GLU A 489 -6.84 -22.40 -10.57
CA GLU A 489 -6.42 -21.97 -9.23
C GLU A 489 -5.75 -20.59 -9.23
N HIS A 490 -5.00 -20.21 -10.26
CA HIS A 490 -4.38 -18.89 -10.34
C HIS A 490 -5.37 -17.78 -10.75
N LEU A 491 -6.53 -18.15 -11.28
CA LEU A 491 -7.62 -17.24 -11.65
C LEU A 491 -8.62 -17.04 -10.50
N MET A 492 -8.33 -17.56 -9.30
CA MET A 492 -9.11 -17.34 -8.09
C MET A 492 -8.19 -16.78 -7.01
N VAL A 493 -8.44 -15.56 -6.56
CA VAL A 493 -7.63 -14.88 -5.54
C VAL A 493 -8.48 -14.48 -4.34
N ALA A 494 -7.83 -14.40 -3.17
CA ALA A 494 -8.46 -13.87 -1.97
C ALA A 494 -8.54 -12.35 -2.06
N ALA A 495 -9.64 -11.78 -1.56
CA ALA A 495 -9.81 -10.34 -1.47
C ALA A 495 -8.69 -9.69 -0.62
N GLY A 496 -8.20 -8.54 -1.06
CA GLY A 496 -7.06 -7.84 -0.45
C GLY A 496 -5.69 -8.44 -0.77
N THR A 497 -5.62 -9.49 -1.61
CA THR A 497 -4.35 -10.02 -2.11
C THR A 497 -4.12 -9.61 -3.56
N PRO A 498 -2.87 -9.27 -3.95
CA PRO A 498 -2.59 -8.87 -5.32
C PRO A 498 -2.79 -10.03 -6.29
N PHE A 499 -3.46 -9.77 -7.40
CA PHE A 499 -3.51 -10.67 -8.54
C PHE A 499 -2.21 -10.54 -9.34
N LEU A 500 -1.53 -11.68 -9.54
CA LEU A 500 -0.25 -11.76 -10.22
C LEU A 500 -0.36 -12.69 -11.42
N LEU A 501 0.01 -12.21 -12.61
CA LEU A 501 -0.02 -13.00 -13.83
C LEU A 501 1.22 -12.73 -14.68
N THR A 502 1.91 -13.78 -15.10
CA THR A 502 3.00 -13.66 -16.08
C THR A 502 2.40 -13.29 -17.44
N VAL A 503 2.85 -12.17 -18.01
CA VAL A 503 2.39 -11.69 -19.33
C VAL A 503 3.32 -12.14 -20.45
N GLU A 504 2.76 -12.27 -21.65
CA GLU A 504 3.53 -12.57 -22.86
C GLU A 504 4.51 -11.44 -23.21
N HIS A 505 5.58 -11.79 -23.91
CA HIS A 505 6.61 -10.83 -24.30
C HIS A 505 6.04 -9.77 -25.26
N GLY A 506 6.28 -8.49 -24.99
CA GLY A 506 5.78 -7.36 -25.80
C GLY A 506 4.47 -6.72 -25.33
N VAL A 507 3.85 -7.22 -24.24
CA VAL A 507 2.71 -6.54 -23.60
C VAL A 507 3.23 -5.46 -22.64
N GLU A 508 3.06 -4.19 -23.01
CA GLU A 508 3.48 -3.04 -22.19
C GLU A 508 2.31 -2.41 -21.41
N GLU A 509 1.08 -2.59 -21.89
CA GLU A 509 -0.13 -2.03 -21.26
C GLU A 509 -1.15 -3.11 -20.95
N ALA A 510 -1.78 -2.98 -19.79
CA ALA A 510 -2.89 -3.81 -19.37
C ALA A 510 -3.88 -3.01 -18.53
N ALA A 511 -5.15 -3.38 -18.61
CA ALA A 511 -6.21 -2.81 -17.80
C ALA A 511 -7.01 -3.91 -17.13
N VAL A 512 -7.54 -3.66 -15.93
CA VAL A 512 -8.43 -4.57 -15.22
C VAL A 512 -9.78 -3.89 -15.06
N ARG A 513 -10.83 -4.54 -15.53
CA ARG A 513 -12.21 -4.16 -15.23
C ARG A 513 -12.61 -4.81 -13.91
N ASP A 514 -12.98 -3.99 -12.92
CA ASP A 514 -13.43 -4.47 -11.62
C ASP A 514 -14.84 -5.06 -11.66
N ALA A 515 -15.27 -5.65 -10.55
CA ALA A 515 -16.60 -6.24 -10.39
C ALA A 515 -17.76 -5.23 -10.61
N ALA A 516 -17.50 -3.92 -10.48
CA ALA A 516 -18.46 -2.85 -10.73
C ALA A 516 -18.42 -2.32 -12.17
N GLY A 517 -17.55 -2.87 -13.02
CA GLY A 517 -17.37 -2.45 -14.42
C GLY A 517 -16.41 -1.27 -14.61
N ARG A 518 -15.79 -0.75 -13.55
CA ARG A 518 -14.81 0.35 -13.64
C ARG A 518 -13.47 -0.20 -14.13
N THR A 519 -12.80 0.55 -14.98
CA THR A 519 -11.52 0.12 -15.57
C THR A 519 -10.35 0.79 -14.86
N HIS A 520 -9.41 -0.03 -14.39
CA HIS A 520 -8.19 0.38 -13.68
C HIS A 520 -6.97 -0.02 -14.50
N LYS A 521 -5.89 0.77 -14.45
CA LYS A 521 -4.63 0.37 -15.11
C LYS A 521 -3.92 -0.68 -14.27
N ALA A 522 -3.51 -1.78 -14.89
CA ALA A 522 -2.66 -2.78 -14.23
C ALA A 522 -1.19 -2.49 -14.54
N GLN A 523 -0.32 -2.80 -13.58
CA GLN A 523 1.11 -2.52 -13.72
C GLN A 523 1.84 -3.76 -14.21
N ILE A 524 2.71 -3.58 -15.21
CA ILE A 524 3.59 -4.63 -15.71
C ILE A 524 5.02 -4.29 -15.29
N THR A 525 5.67 -5.21 -14.57
CA THR A 525 7.06 -5.07 -14.13
C THR A 525 7.83 -6.34 -14.49
N ARG A 526 8.84 -6.22 -15.37
CA ARG A 526 9.69 -7.35 -15.82
C ARG A 526 8.90 -8.57 -16.34
N GLY A 527 7.83 -8.34 -17.10
CA GLY A 527 7.01 -9.42 -17.68
C GLY A 527 6.01 -10.06 -16.71
N ALA A 528 5.85 -9.51 -15.51
CA ALA A 528 4.78 -9.88 -14.57
C ALA A 528 3.79 -8.73 -14.41
N LEU A 529 2.51 -9.01 -14.60
CA LEU A 529 1.41 -8.11 -14.30
C LEU A 529 1.02 -8.23 -12.84
N SER A 530 0.80 -7.10 -12.20
CA SER A 530 0.25 -7.00 -10.85
C SER A 530 -0.97 -6.10 -10.81
N PHE A 531 -1.95 -6.52 -10.01
CA PHE A 531 -3.14 -5.73 -9.72
C PHE A 531 -3.51 -5.87 -8.24
N THR A 532 -3.56 -4.76 -7.51
CA THR A 532 -3.69 -4.71 -6.04
C THR A 532 -5.10 -4.34 -5.56
N GLN A 533 -5.94 -3.75 -6.42
CA GLN A 533 -7.28 -3.26 -6.04
C GLN A 533 -8.33 -4.38 -6.06
N THR A 534 -8.09 -5.43 -5.26
CA THR A 534 -8.96 -6.62 -5.11
C THR A 534 -9.83 -6.51 -3.86
N ASP A 535 -10.36 -5.31 -3.60
CA ASP A 535 -11.06 -4.97 -2.36
C ASP A 535 -12.52 -5.43 -2.29
N HIS A 536 -13.06 -5.87 -3.43
CA HIS A 536 -14.46 -6.29 -3.57
C HIS A 536 -14.57 -7.70 -4.13
N VAL A 537 -15.48 -8.51 -3.58
CA VAL A 537 -15.81 -9.84 -4.12
C VAL A 537 -16.48 -9.69 -5.48
N GLY A 538 -16.10 -10.55 -6.42
CA GLY A 538 -16.71 -10.59 -7.74
C GLY A 538 -15.79 -11.11 -8.83
N VAL A 539 -16.25 -11.03 -10.07
CA VAL A 539 -15.46 -11.37 -11.26
C VAL A 539 -14.83 -10.11 -11.82
N TYR A 540 -13.53 -10.15 -11.99
CA TYR A 540 -12.71 -9.11 -12.60
C TYR A 540 -12.28 -9.59 -13.98
N THR A 541 -12.07 -8.67 -14.91
CA THR A 541 -11.62 -9.02 -16.27
C THR A 541 -10.32 -8.29 -16.58
N LEU A 542 -9.23 -9.04 -16.74
CA LEU A 542 -7.97 -8.51 -17.24
C LEU A 542 -8.07 -8.34 -18.76
N VAL A 543 -7.74 -7.15 -19.26
CA VAL A 543 -7.71 -6.79 -20.67
C VAL A 543 -6.27 -6.51 -21.08
N THR A 544 -5.71 -7.35 -21.95
CA THR A 544 -4.36 -7.20 -22.53
C THR A 544 -4.44 -7.22 -24.06
N GLY A 545 -4.38 -6.03 -24.68
CA GLY A 545 -4.56 -5.89 -26.13
C GLY A 545 -5.94 -6.40 -26.58
N GLN A 546 -5.98 -7.52 -27.30
CA GLN A 546 -7.22 -8.18 -27.74
C GLN A 546 -7.70 -9.32 -26.82
N ARG A 547 -6.96 -9.61 -25.74
CA ARG A 547 -7.26 -10.75 -24.87
C ARG A 547 -7.98 -10.27 -23.60
N GLU A 548 -9.06 -10.97 -23.27
CA GLU A 548 -9.76 -10.81 -22.00
C GLU A 548 -9.59 -12.09 -21.18
N VAL A 549 -9.13 -11.96 -19.94
CA VAL A 549 -8.93 -13.07 -19.00
C VAL A 549 -9.72 -12.76 -17.73
N PRO A 550 -10.85 -13.45 -17.49
CA PRO A 550 -11.57 -13.31 -16.24
C PRO A 550 -10.78 -13.93 -15.08
N PHE A 551 -10.86 -13.33 -13.90
CA PHE A 551 -10.41 -13.90 -12.64
C PHE A 551 -11.42 -13.56 -11.55
N ALA A 552 -11.55 -14.42 -10.53
CA ALA A 552 -12.48 -14.26 -9.43
C ALA A 552 -11.74 -13.80 -8.17
N VAL A 553 -12.35 -12.87 -7.45
CA VAL A 553 -11.93 -12.42 -6.12
C VAL A 553 -12.98 -12.86 -5.12
N ASN A 554 -12.59 -13.60 -4.08
CA ASN A 554 -13.48 -14.10 -3.04
C ASN A 554 -12.96 -13.74 -1.64
N LEU A 555 -13.87 -13.60 -0.67
CA LEU A 555 -13.49 -13.33 0.71
C LEU A 555 -12.71 -14.51 1.32
N GLY A 556 -13.28 -15.71 1.30
CA GLY A 556 -12.61 -16.96 1.73
C GLY A 556 -12.05 -16.94 3.16
N ALA A 557 -12.58 -16.08 4.04
CA ALA A 557 -12.03 -15.81 5.36
C ALA A 557 -13.02 -16.26 6.45
N THR A 558 -12.78 -17.42 7.05
CA THR A 558 -13.58 -17.97 8.17
C THR A 558 -13.70 -16.99 9.35
N ALA A 559 -12.66 -16.18 9.59
CA ALA A 559 -12.66 -15.20 10.67
C ALA A 559 -13.69 -14.08 10.43
N GLU A 560 -13.81 -13.59 9.20
CA GLU A 560 -14.79 -12.57 8.81
C GLU A 560 -16.22 -13.10 8.78
N SER A 561 -16.40 -14.32 8.28
CA SER A 561 -17.71 -14.98 8.28
C SER A 561 -18.22 -15.27 9.70
N ASN A 562 -17.32 -15.37 10.69
CA ASN A 562 -17.73 -15.51 12.08
C ASN A 562 -17.95 -14.13 12.72
N ILE A 563 -19.11 -13.54 12.42
CA ILE A 563 -19.50 -12.20 12.89
C ILE A 563 -19.86 -12.14 14.39
N ARG A 564 -19.76 -13.25 15.14
CA ARG A 564 -20.07 -13.28 16.57
C ARG A 564 -19.15 -12.28 17.30
N PRO A 565 -19.70 -11.27 18.01
CA PRO A 565 -18.89 -10.33 18.77
C PRO A 565 -18.01 -11.06 19.77
N ARG A 566 -16.71 -10.75 19.75
CA ARG A 566 -15.75 -11.28 20.74
C ARG A 566 -15.57 -10.26 21.85
N PRO A 567 -15.32 -10.71 23.10
CA PRO A 567 -14.96 -9.79 24.17
C PRO A 567 -13.69 -9.06 23.76
N LEU A 568 -13.80 -7.74 23.64
CA LEU A 568 -12.65 -6.87 23.40
C LEU A 568 -11.75 -6.91 24.64
N PRO A 569 -10.41 -6.83 24.47
CA PRO A 569 -9.50 -6.73 25.60
C PRO A 569 -9.95 -5.65 26.57
N GLU A 570 -9.96 -6.00 27.86
CA GLU A 570 -10.11 -5.02 28.91
C GLU A 570 -9.00 -4.00 28.74
N THR A 571 -9.39 -2.75 28.50
CA THR A 571 -8.48 -1.61 28.60
C THR A 571 -7.83 -1.68 29.97
N GLY A 572 -6.50 -1.86 30.00
CA GLY A 572 -5.73 -2.00 31.23
C GLY A 572 -6.16 -0.95 32.25
N GLY A 573 -6.84 -1.43 33.30
CA GLY A 573 -7.37 -0.64 34.39
C GLY A 573 -8.56 0.24 34.01
N ALA A 574 -9.66 0.04 34.72
CA ALA A 574 -10.34 1.16 35.34
C ALA A 574 -9.32 1.95 36.21
N ALA A 575 -8.42 2.71 35.58
CA ALA A 575 -8.21 4.03 36.10
C ALA A 575 -9.62 4.61 36.13
N ALA A 576 -10.06 5.01 37.32
CA ALA A 576 -11.36 5.59 37.56
C ALA A 576 -11.69 6.68 36.52
N ALA A 577 -12.82 7.34 36.68
CA ALA A 577 -12.81 8.77 36.39
C ALA A 577 -11.71 9.46 37.23
N GLY A 578 -10.44 9.23 36.90
CA GLY A 578 -9.29 9.94 37.39
C GLY A 578 -9.48 11.34 36.88
N SER A 579 -9.51 12.26 37.83
CA SER A 579 -9.61 13.69 37.64
C SER A 579 -9.00 14.10 36.31
N PRO A 580 -9.71 14.90 35.48
CA PRO A 580 -9.20 15.27 34.15
C PRO A 580 -7.78 15.78 34.32
N ASP A 581 -6.80 15.09 33.73
CA ASP A 581 -5.39 15.46 33.87
C ASP A 581 -5.27 16.95 33.51
N ILE A 582 -4.89 17.74 34.51
CA ILE A 582 -4.80 19.18 34.39
C ILE A 582 -3.47 19.47 33.72
N PHE A 583 -3.50 19.70 32.41
CA PHE A 583 -2.30 20.02 31.66
C PHE A 583 -2.08 21.53 31.60
N THR A 584 -0.82 21.92 31.65
CA THR A 584 -0.39 23.29 31.38
C THR A 584 -0.26 23.49 29.88
N TYR A 585 -1.11 24.33 29.29
CA TYR A 585 -0.98 24.75 27.89
C TYR A 585 -0.68 26.25 27.82
N GLN A 586 0.10 26.64 26.80
CA GLN A 586 0.43 28.03 26.57
C GLN A 586 -0.56 28.63 25.57
N ARG A 587 -1.37 29.59 26.03
CA ARG A 587 -2.22 30.40 25.16
C ARG A 587 -1.47 31.65 24.75
N GLU A 588 -1.29 31.84 23.44
CA GLU A 588 -0.71 33.06 22.91
C GLU A 588 -1.74 34.19 22.94
N LEU A 589 -1.31 35.39 23.36
CA LEU A 589 -2.17 36.58 23.44
C LEU A 589 -2.03 37.53 22.25
N TRP A 590 -1.14 37.23 21.30
CA TRP A 590 -0.78 38.17 20.24
C TRP A 590 -1.99 38.60 19.41
N GLY A 591 -2.94 37.71 19.12
CA GLY A 591 -4.13 38.05 18.33
C GLY A 591 -5.00 39.10 19.03
N ALA A 592 -5.19 38.97 20.35
CA ALA A 592 -5.91 39.97 21.14
C ALA A 592 -5.17 41.31 21.21
N LEU A 593 -3.84 41.27 21.39
CA LEU A 593 -2.99 42.46 21.38
C LEU A 593 -2.99 43.16 20.01
N LEU A 594 -3.02 42.40 18.92
CA LEU A 594 -3.07 42.92 17.56
C LEU A 594 -4.44 43.54 17.24
N VAL A 595 -5.54 42.96 17.73
CA VAL A 595 -6.87 43.59 17.68
C VAL A 595 -6.91 44.89 18.49
N LEU A 596 -6.32 44.92 19.69
CA LEU A 596 -6.22 46.15 20.48
C LEU A 596 -5.36 47.21 19.78
N ALA A 597 -4.25 46.83 19.15
CA ALA A 597 -3.43 47.72 18.35
C ALA A 597 -4.21 48.29 17.14
N LEU A 598 -4.97 47.43 16.45
CA LEU A 598 -5.84 47.81 15.34
C LEU A 598 -6.88 48.84 15.79
N LEU A 599 -7.61 48.58 16.89
CA LEU A 599 -8.58 49.52 17.44
C LEU A 599 -7.93 50.85 17.83
N THR A 600 -6.74 50.80 18.44
CA THR A 600 -5.98 52.01 18.83
C THR A 600 -5.62 52.86 17.61
N LEU A 601 -5.14 52.23 16.52
CA LEU A 601 -4.82 52.92 15.27
C LEU A 601 -6.05 53.47 14.53
N VAL A 602 -7.18 52.75 14.58
CA VAL A 602 -8.45 53.24 14.02
C VAL A 602 -8.92 54.49 14.78
N VAL A 603 -8.87 54.47 16.11
CA VAL A 603 -9.21 55.64 16.95
C VAL A 603 -8.25 56.79 16.72
N GLU A 604 -6.95 56.54 16.64
CA GLU A 604 -5.94 57.57 16.33
C GLU A 604 -6.17 58.19 14.95
N GLY A 605 -6.41 57.36 13.93
CA GLY A 605 -6.68 57.82 12.57
C GLY A 605 -7.97 58.62 12.48
N TRP A 606 -9.01 58.22 13.21
CA TRP A 606 -10.28 58.95 13.29
C TRP A 606 -10.10 60.32 13.98
N LEU A 607 -9.37 60.38 15.10
CA LEU A 607 -9.06 61.63 15.80
C LEU A 607 -8.19 62.56 14.93
N TYR A 608 -7.21 62.00 14.21
CA TYR A 608 -6.39 62.74 13.25
C TYR A 608 -7.23 63.33 12.11
N TRP A 609 -8.12 62.54 11.52
CA TRP A 609 -9.03 62.99 10.48
C TRP A 609 -9.94 64.10 10.99
N ARG A 610 -10.55 63.93 12.16
CA ARG A 610 -11.42 64.94 12.79
C ARG A 610 -10.67 66.24 13.11
N ARG A 611 -9.42 66.15 13.57
CA ARG A 611 -8.57 67.32 13.90
C ARG A 611 -8.16 68.10 12.65
N GLN A 612 -7.78 67.41 11.57
CA GLN A 612 -7.33 68.06 10.33
C GLN A 612 -8.47 68.53 9.43
N ALA A 613 -9.65 67.90 9.53
CA ALA A 613 -10.85 68.33 8.81
C ALA A 613 -11.68 69.38 9.58
N ALA A 614 -11.17 69.90 10.70
CA ALA A 614 -11.85 70.85 11.58
C ALA A 614 -13.28 70.40 11.97
N GLY A 615 -13.47 69.09 12.18
CA GLY A 615 -14.76 68.48 12.50
C GLY A 615 -15.73 68.30 11.31
N ARG A 616 -15.35 68.71 10.09
CA ARG A 616 -16.15 68.48 8.87
C ARG A 616 -15.83 67.12 8.26
N TRP A 617 -16.80 66.48 7.61
CA TRP A 617 -16.62 65.19 6.95
C TRP A 617 -16.00 65.37 5.55
N MET A 618 -14.82 65.98 5.49
CA MET A 618 -14.11 66.27 4.25
C MET A 618 -12.66 65.78 4.33
N LEU A 619 -12.03 65.56 3.18
CA LEU A 619 -10.60 65.23 3.13
C LEU A 619 -9.77 66.42 3.62
N PRO A 620 -8.65 66.18 4.34
CA PRO A 620 -7.76 67.25 4.77
C PRO A 620 -7.35 68.17 3.60
N PRO A 621 -7.31 69.50 3.79
CA PRO A 621 -7.06 70.44 2.71
C PRO A 621 -5.60 70.40 2.21
N ARG A 622 -4.65 70.00 3.06
CA ARG A 622 -3.23 69.91 2.70
C ARG A 622 -2.89 68.54 2.13
N PRO A 623 -2.09 68.46 1.05
CA PRO A 623 -1.72 67.19 0.42
C PRO A 623 -0.94 66.27 1.38
N VAL A 624 -0.07 66.84 2.22
CA VAL A 624 0.70 66.09 3.23
C VAL A 624 -0.21 65.39 4.23
N ASP A 625 -1.31 66.03 4.64
CA ASP A 625 -2.27 65.44 5.58
C ASP A 625 -3.12 64.33 4.94
N ARG A 626 -3.34 64.39 3.61
CA ARG A 626 -3.99 63.31 2.84
C ARG A 626 -3.09 62.08 2.74
N TRP A 627 -1.80 62.27 2.46
CA TRP A 627 -0.82 61.17 2.44
C TRP A 627 -0.69 60.52 3.83
N ALA A 628 -0.66 61.33 4.89
CA ALA A 628 -0.60 60.84 6.25
C ALA A 628 -1.86 60.05 6.67
N LEU A 629 -3.04 60.45 6.19
CA LEU A 629 -4.28 59.68 6.39
C LEU A 629 -4.27 58.37 5.58
N GLY A 630 -3.83 58.43 4.32
CA GLY A 630 -3.71 57.25 3.45
C GLY A 630 -2.76 56.20 4.02
N ALA A 631 -1.59 56.60 4.53
CA ALA A 631 -0.64 55.69 5.18
C ALA A 631 -1.25 54.97 6.40
N ARG A 632 -2.12 55.64 7.18
CA ARG A 632 -2.84 55.03 8.30
C ARG A 632 -3.87 54.01 7.84
N CYS A 633 -4.64 54.33 6.79
CA CYS A 633 -5.59 53.39 6.19
C CYS A 633 -4.88 52.13 5.66
N VAL A 634 -3.73 52.29 5.00
CA VAL A 634 -2.90 51.16 4.56
C VAL A 634 -2.42 50.34 5.76
N GLY A 635 -1.97 50.97 6.85
CA GLY A 635 -1.59 50.27 8.07
C GLY A 635 -2.73 49.44 8.67
N VAL A 636 -3.94 49.99 8.73
CA VAL A 636 -5.15 49.27 9.18
C VAL A 636 -5.46 48.09 8.26
N LEU A 637 -5.39 48.25 6.95
CA LEU A 637 -5.60 47.17 5.97
C LEU A 637 -4.56 46.05 6.11
N LEU A 638 -3.29 46.39 6.32
CA LEU A 638 -2.22 45.40 6.54
C LEU A 638 -2.43 44.62 7.83
N LEU A 639 -2.91 45.26 8.90
CA LEU A 639 -3.24 44.57 10.15
C LEU A 639 -4.46 43.65 10.01
N LEU A 640 -5.49 44.08 9.26
CA LEU A 640 -6.62 43.22 8.92
C LEU A 640 -6.17 42.02 8.09
N TRP A 641 -5.27 42.22 7.12
CA TRP A 641 -4.68 41.13 6.34
C TRP A 641 -3.85 40.19 7.21
N ALA A 642 -3.06 40.71 8.15
CA ALA A 642 -2.30 39.90 9.10
C ALA A 642 -3.20 39.02 9.99
N LEU A 643 -4.39 39.52 10.37
CA LEU A 643 -5.38 38.74 11.13
C LEU A 643 -5.91 37.52 10.34
N THR A 644 -5.89 37.55 9.01
CA THR A 644 -6.35 36.44 8.16
C THR A 644 -5.35 35.28 8.05
N GLN A 645 -4.12 35.44 8.57
CA GLN A 645 -3.05 34.43 8.53
C GLN A 645 -2.87 33.78 7.13
N PRO A 646 -2.56 34.56 6.09
CA PRO A 646 -2.36 34.01 4.75
C PRO A 646 -1.24 32.95 4.76
N GLN A 647 -1.57 31.75 4.29
CA GLN A 647 -0.62 30.65 4.17
C GLN A 647 -0.08 30.57 2.74
N PHE A 648 1.25 30.49 2.60
CA PHE A 648 1.92 30.30 1.32
C PHE A 648 2.57 28.92 1.30
N SER A 649 2.26 28.09 0.31
CA SER A 649 2.94 26.81 0.11
C SER A 649 4.37 27.07 -0.37
N ARG A 650 5.37 26.60 0.38
CA ARG A 650 6.78 26.68 0.00
C ARG A 650 7.21 25.33 -0.55
N TRP A 651 7.74 25.31 -1.77
CA TRP A 651 8.35 24.12 -2.37
C TRP A 651 9.68 23.86 -1.67
N ILE A 652 9.83 22.69 -1.06
CA ILE A 652 11.06 22.25 -0.39
C ILE A 652 11.52 20.97 -1.07
N ASP A 653 12.73 20.99 -1.63
CA ASP A 653 13.41 19.81 -2.19
C ASP A 653 14.02 18.97 -1.05
N ARG A 654 13.17 18.24 -0.32
CA ARG A 654 13.55 17.37 0.81
C ARG A 654 13.31 15.91 0.45
N GLN A 655 14.28 15.05 0.78
CA GLN A 655 14.16 13.61 0.60
C GLN A 655 14.14 12.87 1.95
N ASN A 656 13.21 11.93 2.10
CA ASN A 656 13.13 11.00 3.23
C ASN A 656 13.61 9.62 2.80
N VAL A 657 14.58 9.03 3.52
CA VAL A 657 15.17 7.72 3.17
C VAL A 657 15.07 6.74 4.33
N PHE A 658 14.54 5.53 4.09
CA PHE A 658 14.62 4.42 5.04
C PHE A 658 15.58 3.34 4.54
N PHE A 659 16.52 2.95 5.39
CA PHE A 659 17.37 1.77 5.17
C PHE A 659 16.77 0.57 5.88
N LEU A 660 16.53 -0.53 5.15
CA LEU A 660 15.96 -1.77 5.65
C LEU A 660 17.07 -2.82 5.68
N LEU A 661 17.51 -3.21 6.88
CA LEU A 661 18.60 -4.16 7.09
C LEU A 661 18.04 -5.52 7.47
N ASP A 662 18.34 -6.52 6.65
CA ASP A 662 18.00 -7.90 6.92
C ASP A 662 18.95 -8.50 7.97
N MET A 663 18.37 -8.90 9.09
CA MET A 663 19.05 -9.49 10.23
C MET A 663 18.62 -10.95 10.44
N SER A 664 17.98 -11.58 9.45
CA SER A 664 17.57 -12.98 9.48
C SER A 664 18.76 -13.94 9.44
N ASP A 665 18.54 -15.17 9.92
CA ASP A 665 19.58 -16.19 10.06
C ASP A 665 20.16 -16.67 8.73
N SER A 666 19.51 -16.37 7.59
CA SER A 666 20.09 -16.64 6.27
C SER A 666 21.20 -15.66 5.88
N VAL A 667 21.28 -14.50 6.53
CA VAL A 667 22.30 -13.47 6.30
C VAL A 667 23.46 -13.63 7.28
N SER A 668 24.68 -13.81 6.77
CA SER A 668 25.88 -13.96 7.61
C SER A 668 26.21 -12.70 8.44
N LEU A 669 26.87 -12.87 9.59
CA LEU A 669 27.30 -11.74 10.43
C LEU A 669 28.16 -10.73 9.66
N ALA A 670 29.02 -11.20 8.75
CA ALA A 670 29.84 -10.34 7.91
C ALA A 670 28.99 -9.52 6.92
N ALA A 671 27.96 -10.14 6.33
CA ALA A 671 27.03 -9.45 5.44
C ALA A 671 26.16 -8.43 6.19
N ARG A 672 25.72 -8.74 7.42
CA ARG A 672 25.00 -7.80 8.30
C ARG A 672 25.86 -6.58 8.65
N GLU A 673 27.13 -6.79 8.99
CA GLU A 673 28.08 -5.70 9.27
C GLU A 673 28.35 -4.86 8.00
N ALA A 674 28.46 -5.49 6.83
CA ALA A 674 28.61 -4.77 5.56
C ALA A 674 27.37 -3.92 5.24
N ALA A 675 26.17 -4.45 5.45
CA ALA A 675 24.91 -3.73 5.28
C ALA A 675 24.82 -2.50 6.21
N TYR A 676 25.19 -2.67 7.48
CA TYR A 676 25.27 -1.58 8.45
C TYR A 676 26.26 -0.49 8.01
N ARG A 677 27.48 -0.87 7.60
CA ARG A 677 28.47 0.10 7.12
C ARG A 677 28.00 0.85 5.88
N TYR A 678 27.32 0.18 4.97
CA TYR A 678 26.73 0.81 3.79
C TYR A 678 25.70 1.87 4.19
N ALA A 679 24.78 1.54 5.10
CA ALA A 679 23.75 2.48 5.56
C ALA A 679 24.37 3.71 6.25
N THR A 680 25.38 3.51 7.09
CA THR A 680 26.07 4.61 7.79
C THR A 680 26.90 5.47 6.84
N ALA A 681 27.61 4.87 5.88
CA ALA A 681 28.38 5.62 4.88
C ALA A 681 27.46 6.46 3.96
N ALA A 682 26.26 5.97 3.65
CA ALA A 682 25.29 6.70 2.84
C ALA A 682 24.81 8.01 3.50
N LEU A 683 24.94 8.15 4.84
CA LEU A 683 24.57 9.37 5.55
C LEU A 683 25.49 10.56 5.22
N GLU A 684 26.73 10.31 4.79
CA GLU A 684 27.69 11.36 4.44
C GLU A 684 27.26 12.16 3.20
N GLY A 685 26.43 11.56 2.34
CA GLY A 685 25.91 12.20 1.12
C GLY A 685 24.61 12.98 1.30
N MET A 686 24.06 13.07 2.52
CA MET A 686 22.78 13.72 2.79
C MET A 686 22.88 15.25 2.73
N LYS A 687 21.90 15.92 2.12
CA LYS A 687 21.75 17.39 2.21
C LYS A 687 21.22 17.79 3.59
N GLU A 688 21.30 19.08 3.94
CA GLU A 688 20.90 19.57 5.28
C GLU A 688 19.42 19.35 5.63
N ASP A 689 18.55 19.37 4.62
CA ASP A 689 17.11 19.21 4.79
C ASP A 689 16.63 17.76 4.70
N ASP A 690 17.48 16.83 4.24
CA ASP A 690 17.14 15.42 4.05
C ASP A 690 17.03 14.69 5.40
N ARG A 691 16.21 13.65 5.42
CA ARG A 691 16.02 12.81 6.62
C ARG A 691 16.30 11.36 6.29
N ALA A 692 16.95 10.68 7.22
CA ALA A 692 17.19 9.24 7.11
C ALA A 692 16.73 8.53 8.39
N GLY A 693 16.33 7.27 8.22
CA GLY A 693 15.93 6.37 9.28
C GLY A 693 16.39 4.94 9.00
N LEU A 694 16.37 4.11 10.03
CA LEU A 694 16.86 2.73 9.99
C LEU A 694 15.77 1.78 10.48
N ILE A 695 15.47 0.78 9.66
CA ILE A 695 14.59 -0.34 10.00
C ILE A 695 15.41 -1.61 9.93
N VAL A 696 15.33 -2.43 10.97
CA VAL A 696 15.94 -3.77 11.00
C VAL A 696 14.84 -4.80 10.94
N PHE A 697 15.03 -5.88 10.20
CA PHE A 697 13.96 -6.87 10.06
C PHE A 697 14.48 -8.30 9.97
N ALA A 698 13.63 -9.20 10.41
CA ALA A 698 13.69 -10.63 10.15
C ALA A 698 12.24 -11.12 9.99
N ARG A 699 11.66 -11.84 10.96
CA ARG A 699 10.21 -12.17 10.93
C ARG A 699 9.35 -10.92 11.12
N ASP A 700 9.75 -10.09 12.07
CA ASP A 700 9.05 -8.86 12.45
C ASP A 700 10.01 -7.68 12.30
N PRO A 701 9.61 -6.61 11.59
CA PRO A 701 10.45 -5.43 11.43
C PRO A 701 10.39 -4.55 12.68
N GLN A 702 11.48 -3.86 12.95
CA GLN A 702 11.59 -2.90 14.05
C GLN A 702 12.21 -1.60 13.55
N LEU A 703 11.62 -0.47 13.93
CA LEU A 703 12.17 0.85 13.67
C LEU A 703 13.32 1.09 14.65
N ALA A 704 14.55 0.92 14.18
CA ALA A 704 15.76 1.13 14.98
C ALA A 704 16.04 2.64 15.16
N GLU A 705 15.91 3.41 14.07
CA GLU A 705 16.08 4.87 14.09
C GLU A 705 14.95 5.55 13.31
N PRO A 706 14.20 6.48 13.93
CA PRO A 706 13.16 7.23 13.22
C PRO A 706 13.77 8.23 12.23
N LEU A 707 12.97 8.66 11.24
CA LEU A 707 13.39 9.69 10.27
C LEU A 707 13.79 10.99 10.98
N ARG A 708 15.07 11.34 10.88
CA ARG A 708 15.63 12.59 11.43
C ARG A 708 16.64 13.21 10.48
N PRO A 709 16.84 14.54 10.52
CA PRO A 709 17.93 15.18 9.80
C PRO A 709 19.26 14.80 10.43
N LYS A 710 20.25 14.46 9.59
CA LYS A 710 21.62 14.02 9.99
C LYS A 710 21.59 13.02 11.17
N PRO A 711 20.93 11.85 11.02
CA PRO A 711 20.89 10.87 12.10
C PRO A 711 22.28 10.25 12.30
N SER A 712 22.49 9.64 13.46
CA SER A 712 23.66 8.78 13.71
C SER A 712 23.14 7.38 14.01
N PHE A 713 23.37 6.44 13.10
CA PHE A 713 22.95 5.06 13.32
C PHE A 713 23.88 4.38 14.32
N GLY A 714 23.32 3.91 15.44
CA GLY A 714 24.00 2.99 16.34
C GLY A 714 24.05 1.57 15.73
N ARG A 715 24.93 0.70 16.25
CA ARG A 715 24.94 -0.71 15.82
C ARG A 715 23.59 -1.36 16.12
N PRO A 716 22.86 -1.84 15.10
CA PRO A 716 21.54 -2.41 15.31
C PRO A 716 21.63 -3.76 16.01
N GLN A 717 20.68 -4.00 16.93
CA GLN A 717 20.45 -5.34 17.47
C GLN A 717 19.49 -6.11 16.56
N PRO A 718 19.66 -7.43 16.41
CA PRO A 718 18.70 -8.24 15.67
C PRO A 718 17.33 -8.20 16.35
N PRO A 719 16.22 -8.17 15.58
CA PRO A 719 14.88 -8.28 16.12
C PRO A 719 14.67 -9.67 16.74
N GLY A 720 13.69 -9.81 17.65
CA GLY A 720 13.57 -10.99 18.52
C GLY A 720 13.45 -12.36 17.82
N PHE A 721 12.83 -12.44 16.63
CA PHE A 721 12.68 -13.69 15.87
C PHE A 721 13.44 -13.61 14.54
N THR A 722 14.62 -14.24 14.47
CA THR A 722 15.54 -14.20 13.31
C THR A 722 15.41 -15.37 12.33
N LEU A 723 14.69 -16.44 12.69
CA LEU A 723 14.54 -17.66 11.88
C LEU A 723 13.72 -17.50 10.59
N ALA A 724 12.96 -16.41 10.46
CA ALA A 724 12.18 -16.11 9.28
C ALA A 724 12.56 -14.74 8.71
N THR A 725 12.31 -14.55 7.43
CA THR A 725 12.62 -13.36 6.65
C THR A 725 11.33 -12.85 6.04
N ASN A 726 10.86 -11.70 6.51
CA ASN A 726 9.62 -11.04 6.09
C ASN A 726 9.91 -9.65 5.55
N VAL A 727 10.15 -9.60 4.25
CA VAL A 727 10.47 -8.37 3.51
C VAL A 727 9.19 -7.54 3.32
N GLU A 728 8.04 -8.19 3.12
CA GLU A 728 6.73 -7.53 3.04
C GLU A 728 6.49 -6.57 4.22
N ARG A 729 6.60 -7.06 5.46
CA ARG A 729 6.36 -6.25 6.65
C ARG A 729 7.38 -5.13 6.81
N ALA A 730 8.64 -5.37 6.44
CA ALA A 730 9.68 -4.35 6.52
C ALA A 730 9.40 -3.17 5.59
N ILE A 731 8.97 -3.45 4.35
CA ILE A 731 8.54 -2.42 3.40
C ILE A 731 7.29 -1.71 3.92
N GLN A 732 6.30 -2.45 4.44
CA GLN A 732 5.07 -1.86 5.00
C GLN A 732 5.38 -0.89 6.16
N LEU A 733 6.27 -1.27 7.08
CA LEU A 733 6.68 -0.39 8.17
C LEU A 733 7.37 0.89 7.65
N ALA A 734 8.21 0.78 6.62
CA ALA A 734 8.84 1.94 5.99
C ALA A 734 7.80 2.88 5.36
N LEU A 735 6.84 2.33 4.61
CA LEU A 735 5.74 3.09 3.99
C LEU A 735 4.86 3.78 5.04
N ALA A 736 4.50 3.06 6.11
CA ALA A 736 3.75 3.58 7.24
C ALA A 736 4.47 4.73 7.96
N SER A 737 5.80 4.72 7.94
CA SER A 737 6.64 5.70 8.66
C SER A 737 6.96 6.95 7.83
N PHE A 738 6.65 7.01 6.53
CA PHE A 738 6.89 8.21 5.73
C PHE A 738 5.87 9.33 6.02
N PRO A 739 6.33 10.60 6.11
CA PRO A 739 5.43 11.76 6.12
C PRO A 739 4.65 11.87 4.81
N ARG A 740 3.36 12.22 4.90
CA ARG A 740 2.49 12.34 3.72
C ARG A 740 2.84 13.52 2.84
N GLY A 741 2.83 13.30 1.53
CA GLY A 741 3.09 14.34 0.53
C GLY A 741 4.56 14.75 0.41
N GLU A 742 5.46 14.09 1.16
CA GLU A 742 6.90 14.26 1.03
C GLU A 742 7.50 13.09 0.22
N ALA A 743 8.59 13.34 -0.51
CA ALA A 743 9.25 12.32 -1.30
C ALA A 743 9.96 11.29 -0.38
N GLY A 744 9.59 10.01 -0.52
CA GLY A 744 10.17 8.89 0.21
C GLY A 744 11.05 8.01 -0.68
N ARG A 745 12.06 7.35 -0.10
CA ARG A 745 12.89 6.34 -0.77
C ARG A 745 13.23 5.21 0.21
N VAL A 746 13.16 3.97 -0.26
CA VAL A 746 13.52 2.78 0.53
C VAL A 746 14.80 2.18 -0.03
N VAL A 747 15.71 1.75 0.84
CA VAL A 747 16.94 1.05 0.49
C VAL A 747 16.97 -0.29 1.23
N LEU A 748 16.75 -1.39 0.51
CA LEU A 748 16.67 -2.75 1.02
C LEU A 748 18.03 -3.47 0.93
N LEU A 749 18.54 -3.94 2.07
CA LEU A 749 19.78 -4.68 2.19
C LEU A 749 19.46 -6.10 2.68
N SER A 750 19.36 -7.06 1.76
CA SER A 750 18.90 -8.44 2.02
C SER A 750 19.53 -9.45 1.05
N ASP A 751 19.54 -10.74 1.42
CA ASP A 751 19.87 -11.86 0.52
C ASP A 751 18.68 -12.24 -0.41
N GLY A 752 17.50 -11.64 -0.20
CA GLY A 752 16.30 -11.79 -1.01
C GLY A 752 15.52 -13.08 -0.79
N ARG A 753 15.85 -13.89 0.23
CA ARG A 753 15.19 -15.18 0.48
C ARG A 753 14.03 -15.05 1.45
N GLU A 754 12.96 -14.39 1.01
CA GLU A 754 11.74 -14.31 1.80
C GLU A 754 11.12 -15.70 2.02
N ASN A 755 10.83 -16.03 3.27
CA ASN A 755 10.18 -17.29 3.66
C ASN A 755 8.93 -17.08 4.53
N ALA A 756 8.63 -15.83 4.87
CA ALA A 756 7.40 -15.42 5.55
C ALA A 756 6.94 -14.09 4.95
N GLY A 757 5.82 -14.06 4.24
CA GLY A 757 5.30 -12.83 3.61
C GLY A 757 5.21 -12.89 2.09
N LYS A 758 4.83 -11.77 1.47
CA LYS A 758 4.64 -11.55 0.03
C LYS A 758 5.31 -10.24 -0.41
N ALA A 759 6.64 -10.18 -0.38
CA ALA A 759 7.46 -9.00 -0.68
C ALA A 759 7.08 -8.28 -1.96
N PHE A 760 6.68 -9.05 -2.99
CA PHE A 760 6.28 -8.48 -4.27
C PHE A 760 5.03 -7.58 -4.14
N GLY A 761 4.06 -7.97 -3.31
CA GLY A 761 2.87 -7.16 -3.02
C GLY A 761 3.24 -5.86 -2.32
N ALA A 762 4.13 -5.90 -1.32
CA ALA A 762 4.59 -4.70 -0.63
C ALA A 762 5.45 -3.79 -1.51
N ALA A 763 6.30 -4.35 -2.37
CA ALA A 763 7.07 -3.58 -3.34
C ALA A 763 6.17 -2.87 -4.35
N GLN A 764 5.07 -3.51 -4.73
CA GLN A 764 4.04 -2.89 -5.56
C GLN A 764 3.34 -1.75 -4.82
N ALA A 765 2.93 -1.96 -3.57
CA ALA A 765 2.35 -0.90 -2.74
C ALA A 765 3.28 0.31 -2.58
N ALA A 766 4.59 0.09 -2.44
CA ALA A 766 5.57 1.17 -2.40
C ALA A 766 5.62 1.97 -3.71
N LYS A 767 5.60 1.27 -4.85
CA LYS A 767 5.57 1.90 -6.18
C LYS A 767 4.29 2.72 -6.39
N ASP A 768 3.15 2.20 -5.96
CA ASP A 768 1.85 2.88 -6.03
C ASP A 768 1.83 4.14 -5.13
N ALA A 769 2.54 4.12 -4.00
CA ALA A 769 2.75 5.26 -3.13
C ALA A 769 3.80 6.26 -3.67
N GLY A 770 4.41 6.02 -4.83
CA GLY A 770 5.46 6.86 -5.40
C GLY A 770 6.81 6.76 -4.67
N VAL A 771 7.04 5.69 -3.90
CA VAL A 771 8.24 5.46 -3.11
C VAL A 771 9.13 4.42 -3.82
N PRO A 772 10.22 4.84 -4.50
CA PRO A 772 11.14 3.90 -5.12
C PRO A 772 11.87 3.05 -4.08
N ILE A 773 11.96 1.74 -4.36
CA ILE A 773 12.77 0.79 -3.60
C ILE A 773 14.07 0.53 -4.38
N TYR A 774 15.19 0.82 -3.75
CA TYR A 774 16.52 0.39 -4.17
C TYR A 774 16.89 -0.85 -3.36
N TYR A 775 17.64 -1.77 -3.95
CA TYR A 775 18.13 -2.94 -3.21
C TYR A 775 19.62 -3.13 -3.45
N SER A 776 20.30 -3.66 -2.43
CA SER A 776 21.68 -4.13 -2.52
C SER A 776 21.71 -5.58 -2.05
N PRO A 777 21.98 -6.54 -2.96
CA PRO A 777 21.99 -7.96 -2.60
C PRO A 777 23.15 -8.23 -1.63
N LEU A 778 22.85 -8.89 -0.52
CA LEU A 778 23.86 -9.39 0.39
C LEU A 778 24.37 -10.75 -0.11
N GLY A 779 25.69 -10.96 -0.09
CA GLY A 779 26.31 -12.16 -0.67
C GLY A 779 25.83 -13.45 0.01
N LEU A 780 25.50 -14.47 -0.80
CA LEU A 780 25.20 -15.81 -0.34
C LEU A 780 26.49 -16.50 0.09
N THR A 781 26.65 -16.78 1.38
CA THR A 781 27.66 -17.75 1.84
C THR A 781 26.99 -19.11 1.96
N PHE A 782 27.03 -19.90 0.88
CA PHE A 782 27.02 -21.35 1.04
C PHE A 782 28.44 -21.76 1.43
N ALA A 783 28.59 -22.34 2.62
CA ALA A 783 29.70 -23.22 2.93
C ALA A 783 29.23 -24.66 2.69
#